data_AF-A0AAX0I7K4-F1
#
_entry.id   AF-A0AAX0I7K4-F1
#
_cell.length_a   1.000
_cell.length_b   1.000
_cell.length_c   1.000
_cell.angle_alpha   90.00
_cell.angle_beta   90.00
_cell.angle_gamma   90.00
#
_symmetry.space_group_name_H-M   'P 1'
#
loop_
_entity.id
_entity.type
_entity.pdbx_description
1 polymer ?
#
loop_
_entity_poly.entity_id
_entity_poly.type
_entity_poly.pdbx_seq_one_letter_code
_entity_poly.pdbx_strand_id
1 'polypeptide(L)'
;MNVNISGINKTYDGTTGAQVNFGDDRIQGDVLTVAGNAAFGNKNAGSGKAVNVTNVALSGGDAGNYVLNANAGSTTADIAARTLNVSFNGVNKTYDGTTAAQVGFGDDRVQGDVLTVAGNAAFDNKNAGAGKAVNVSNVGVSGTDAGNYVLNTNAGSATADIAARTLNVSFTGSNKTYDGTTDAQVGFGDDRVQGDVLTLAGNAAFDNKNAGAGKAVNVSNVGVSGTDAGNYVLNTNAGSATADIAARTLNVSFTGSNKTYDGTTDAQVGFGDDRVQGDVLTLAGNAAFDNKNAGAGKAVNVSNVGVSGADAGNYVLGANSGSTTADITARTLNVSFNGINKTYDGTTGAQVNFGDDRVQGDVLTLAGNAAFGNKNAGTGKAVTVTNVGVSGTDAGNYVLNTNAGSTTADIGARALNLSGVAGNKVYDGTTGAQLSLGDDRVAGDSLIASAVATFADKNVGTAKAVQLSGVALTGADAGNYFIVLPTGLLASITPASLTLSGLNAAGKVYDGTTSATVSASANGVLGQDLVSVVGGSGSFADKNAGAGKLVTASGFRLAGADAGNYTLETTGGTAQASIAQKQLSTWVGSGNGLWSDAANWDGGVVPEGANVLAVDFTNSKGIVTYSAAAGNTTLKNLNSATGLLLTGGSLTLGESALDRSVLGGLAGLEINGGSLLLNGSLSADRYAQGGGVLSGNGNLLVANSFNQTAGAIRLAGQLAITQAAGDLRFASVAANDVKLSALTGAIGQDGALRAGSLVAQARDGIVLGNAGNQVSSFTASNSAAGGIALNNTSAPGTLTLGTLVTGAGNIAIDNTGGVAAGNINANGGNVSVTAHSPVTVNGKITGNDIALNASTDVLLGDGTQLAAARDISLVAGGDIRVGGNANIVSGGNFSASAGASVRFADTASFTLPAVGSLSVLAKTGSITGDAGVRVNRQRSGVTLLAPNGAVSMADAIFLPATTIDKPVIDAATNAAIDDALRIIKQADRANDVLVSTPPAKPDDKKKDSKDVADATDKPTGYKFDDAAKKMYCN
;
A
#
# COMPACT_ATOMS: atom_id res chain seq x y z
N MET A 1 110.59 -78.70 205.21
CA MET A 1 109.27 -78.13 205.55
C MET A 1 108.30 -78.33 204.39
N ASN A 2 107.04 -78.67 204.67
CA ASN A 2 105.95 -78.85 203.70
C ASN A 2 104.86 -77.76 203.82
N VAL A 3 104.07 -77.55 202.74
CA VAL A 3 103.02 -76.52 202.62
C VAL A 3 101.83 -77.03 201.77
N ASN A 4 100.56 -76.69 202.11
CA ASN A 4 99.30 -77.06 201.41
C ASN A 4 98.42 -75.85 200.96
N ILE A 5 97.49 -76.00 199.97
CA ILE A 5 96.80 -74.89 199.22
C ILE A 5 95.30 -75.17 198.81
N SER A 6 94.37 -74.17 198.67
CA SER A 6 92.95 -74.30 198.13
C SER A 6 92.31 -72.99 197.50
N GLY A 7 91.14 -72.98 196.76
CA GLY A 7 90.60 -71.83 195.92
C GLY A 7 89.05 -71.58 195.69
N ILE A 8 88.60 -70.57 194.85
CA ILE A 8 87.22 -69.89 194.86
C ILE A 8 86.57 -69.47 193.45
N ASN A 9 85.22 -69.43 193.30
CA ASN A 9 84.32 -69.28 192.06
C ASN A 9 83.77 -67.85 191.64
N LYS A 10 83.19 -67.66 190.42
CA LYS A 10 82.51 -66.40 189.90
C LYS A 10 81.41 -66.52 188.75
N THR A 11 81.13 -65.45 187.97
CA THR A 11 80.15 -65.34 186.82
C THR A 11 80.78 -64.69 185.54
N TYR A 12 80.21 -64.86 184.33
CA TYR A 12 80.73 -64.37 183.03
C TYR A 12 80.67 -62.85 182.91
N ASP A 13 81.84 -62.27 183.11
CA ASP A 13 82.23 -60.87 182.97
C ASP A 13 83.25 -60.66 181.82
N GLY A 14 83.78 -61.76 181.26
CA GLY A 14 84.84 -61.77 180.26
C GLY A 14 86.29 -61.93 180.76
N THR A 15 86.57 -62.25 182.04
CA THR A 15 87.96 -62.24 182.61
C THR A 15 88.43 -63.57 183.26
N THR A 16 89.71 -63.70 183.66
CA THR A 16 90.35 -64.97 184.12
C THR A 16 90.96 -65.01 185.54
N GLY A 17 90.89 -63.96 186.36
CA GLY A 17 91.50 -63.95 187.71
C GLY A 17 90.87 -64.94 188.71
N ALA A 18 91.66 -65.48 189.65
CA ALA A 18 91.21 -66.40 190.72
C ALA A 18 91.94 -66.13 192.06
N GLN A 19 91.48 -66.73 193.19
CA GLN A 19 92.04 -66.53 194.55
C GLN A 19 92.21 -67.85 195.34
N VAL A 20 93.17 -67.90 196.28
CA VAL A 20 93.62 -69.12 197.02
C VAL A 20 94.18 -68.89 198.45
N ASN A 21 94.32 -69.96 199.26
CA ASN A 21 94.80 -70.00 200.67
C ASN A 21 96.02 -70.97 200.90
N PHE A 22 96.79 -70.87 202.01
CA PHE A 22 98.03 -71.65 202.33
C PHE A 22 98.20 -72.14 203.82
N GLY A 23 99.07 -73.14 204.14
CA GLY A 23 99.49 -73.55 205.53
C GLY A 23 100.65 -74.58 205.65
N ASP A 24 101.36 -74.72 206.80
CA ASP A 24 102.73 -75.36 206.94
C ASP A 24 103.07 -76.20 208.24
N ASP A 25 104.29 -76.81 208.33
CA ASP A 25 104.73 -77.84 209.34
C ASP A 25 105.99 -77.59 210.26
N ARG A 26 106.25 -76.35 210.72
CA ARG A 26 107.45 -75.95 211.53
C ARG A 26 107.64 -76.60 212.94
N ILE A 27 108.87 -76.55 213.47
CA ILE A 27 109.17 -76.78 214.91
C ILE A 27 108.68 -75.58 215.74
N GLN A 28 108.12 -75.85 216.91
CA GLN A 28 107.62 -74.82 217.83
C GLN A 28 108.76 -74.08 218.54
N GLY A 29 108.81 -72.76 218.32
CA GLY A 29 109.90 -71.88 218.77
C GLY A 29 110.47 -71.04 217.62
N ASP A 30 110.41 -71.59 216.40
CA ASP A 30 111.04 -71.02 215.22
C ASP A 30 110.13 -70.06 214.43
N VAL A 31 110.70 -68.99 213.88
CA VAL A 31 110.00 -67.91 213.17
C VAL A 31 110.07 -68.12 211.65
N LEU A 32 108.89 -68.28 211.01
CA LEU A 32 108.76 -68.66 209.58
C LEU A 32 107.42 -68.18 208.95
N THR A 33 107.29 -68.05 207.62
CA THR A 33 106.09 -67.56 206.88
C THR A 33 106.07 -68.02 205.41
N VAL A 34 104.88 -68.19 204.80
CA VAL A 34 104.65 -68.72 203.43
C VAL A 34 103.65 -67.88 202.61
N ALA A 35 103.85 -67.70 201.28
CA ALA A 35 102.90 -67.04 200.35
C ALA A 35 103.09 -67.45 198.85
N GLY A 36 102.10 -67.23 197.96
CA GLY A 36 102.15 -67.47 196.49
C GLY A 36 100.92 -66.96 195.68
N ASN A 37 100.92 -67.10 194.33
CA ASN A 37 99.96 -66.46 193.37
C ASN A 37 99.04 -67.45 192.60
N ALA A 38 97.80 -67.05 192.17
CA ALA A 38 96.84 -67.93 191.47
C ALA A 38 95.93 -67.32 190.35
N ALA A 39 95.45 -68.14 189.39
CA ALA A 39 94.55 -67.73 188.26
C ALA A 39 93.78 -68.90 187.57
N PHE A 40 92.68 -68.60 186.84
CA PHE A 40 91.92 -69.56 185.99
C PHE A 40 92.46 -69.70 184.56
N GLY A 41 92.23 -70.87 183.95
CA GLY A 41 92.64 -71.15 182.56
C GLY A 41 91.90 -70.42 181.43
N ASN A 42 90.61 -70.03 181.58
CA ASN A 42 89.89 -69.22 180.58
C ASN A 42 88.64 -68.51 181.14
N LYS A 43 88.13 -67.53 180.39
CA LYS A 43 87.04 -66.62 180.79
C LYS A 43 85.61 -67.18 180.68
N ASN A 44 85.41 -68.27 179.94
CA ASN A 44 84.07 -68.73 179.54
C ASN A 44 83.32 -69.37 180.71
N ALA A 45 81.98 -69.29 180.69
CA ALA A 45 81.12 -70.00 181.64
C ALA A 45 81.40 -71.52 181.65
N GLY A 46 81.43 -72.13 182.84
CA GLY A 46 81.72 -73.55 183.09
C GLY A 46 82.28 -73.80 184.51
N SER A 47 82.12 -75.01 185.04
CA SER A 47 82.51 -75.42 186.40
C SER A 47 83.81 -76.23 186.49
N GLY A 48 84.35 -76.40 187.70
CA GLY A 48 85.49 -77.25 188.04
C GLY A 48 86.86 -76.80 187.49
N LYS A 49 86.98 -75.55 187.04
CA LYS A 49 88.13 -75.02 186.30
C LYS A 49 89.38 -74.99 187.19
N ALA A 50 90.52 -75.40 186.64
CA ALA A 50 91.80 -75.39 187.36
C ALA A 50 92.26 -73.97 187.76
N VAL A 51 92.82 -73.89 188.97
CA VAL A 51 93.42 -72.70 189.60
C VAL A 51 94.85 -73.09 190.02
N ASN A 52 95.83 -72.71 189.21
CA ASN A 52 97.24 -73.05 189.43
C ASN A 52 97.91 -72.08 190.40
N VAL A 53 98.79 -72.57 191.28
CA VAL A 53 99.40 -71.75 192.35
C VAL A 53 100.93 -71.83 192.35
N THR A 54 101.60 -70.67 192.30
CA THR A 54 103.05 -70.57 192.00
C THR A 54 103.81 -69.60 192.93
N ASN A 55 105.14 -69.76 192.98
CA ASN A 55 106.09 -68.98 193.77
C ASN A 55 105.91 -69.07 195.29
N VAL A 56 105.75 -70.29 195.81
CA VAL A 56 105.72 -70.58 197.25
C VAL A 56 107.12 -70.47 197.85
N ALA A 57 107.32 -69.46 198.71
CA ALA A 57 108.61 -69.17 199.34
C ALA A 57 108.51 -69.10 200.87
N LEU A 58 109.60 -69.47 201.57
CA LEU A 58 109.76 -69.30 203.01
C LEU A 58 110.55 -68.03 203.35
N SER A 59 110.18 -67.39 204.46
CA SER A 59 110.91 -66.27 205.06
C SER A 59 110.72 -66.28 206.58
N GLY A 60 111.67 -65.70 207.34
CA GLY A 60 111.63 -65.66 208.80
C GLY A 60 113.01 -65.80 209.45
N GLY A 61 113.11 -65.50 210.75
CA GLY A 61 114.38 -65.46 211.49
C GLY A 61 115.15 -66.79 211.50
N ASP A 62 114.41 -67.90 211.54
CA ASP A 62 114.98 -69.26 211.58
C ASP A 62 114.90 -69.96 210.22
N ALA A 63 114.50 -69.25 209.15
CA ALA A 63 114.33 -69.83 207.81
C ALA A 63 115.61 -70.49 207.26
N GLY A 64 116.79 -70.04 207.69
CA GLY A 64 118.07 -70.69 207.35
C GLY A 64 118.20 -72.13 207.87
N ASN A 65 117.41 -72.51 208.88
CA ASN A 65 117.35 -73.87 209.42
C ASN A 65 116.39 -74.78 208.61
N TYR A 66 115.54 -74.20 207.74
CA TYR A 66 114.51 -74.91 206.99
C TYR A 66 114.75 -74.90 205.47
N VAL A 67 115.06 -76.08 204.92
CA VAL A 67 114.89 -76.28 203.47
C VAL A 67 113.42 -76.60 203.17
N LEU A 68 112.89 -75.85 202.20
CA LEU A 68 111.52 -75.95 201.68
C LEU A 68 111.41 -77.15 200.72
N ASN A 69 110.41 -78.02 200.88
CA ASN A 69 110.31 -79.26 200.11
C ASN A 69 109.80 -79.04 198.66
N ALA A 70 108.95 -78.03 198.40
CA ALA A 70 108.50 -77.66 197.05
C ALA A 70 107.91 -76.23 196.95
N ASN A 71 108.17 -75.53 195.85
CA ASN A 71 107.80 -74.12 195.61
C ASN A 71 106.43 -73.93 194.89
N ALA A 72 105.67 -74.99 194.56
CA ALA A 72 104.43 -74.87 193.77
C ALA A 72 103.33 -75.89 194.16
N GLY A 73 102.06 -75.58 193.83
CA GLY A 73 100.88 -76.44 194.04
C GLY A 73 99.64 -76.02 193.22
N SER A 74 98.47 -76.64 193.43
CA SER A 74 97.28 -76.48 192.54
C SER A 74 95.93 -76.74 193.25
N THR A 75 94.82 -76.14 192.75
CA THR A 75 93.43 -76.22 193.25
C THR A 75 92.39 -75.88 192.13
N THR A 76 91.07 -75.73 192.38
CA THR A 76 89.97 -75.61 191.35
C THR A 76 88.76 -74.70 191.73
N ALA A 77 87.97 -74.16 190.75
CA ALA A 77 86.73 -73.31 190.92
C ALA A 77 85.89 -72.96 189.60
N ASP A 78 84.76 -72.20 189.63
CA ASP A 78 83.68 -72.10 188.55
C ASP A 78 83.31 -70.69 187.93
N ILE A 79 82.52 -70.62 186.80
CA ILE A 79 81.95 -69.42 186.07
C ILE A 79 80.50 -69.67 185.42
N ALA A 80 79.57 -68.68 185.24
CA ALA A 80 78.16 -68.80 184.67
C ALA A 80 77.66 -67.67 183.67
N ALA A 81 76.48 -67.72 182.98
CA ALA A 81 76.07 -66.91 181.76
C ALA A 81 74.92 -65.81 181.85
N ARG A 82 74.52 -65.11 180.75
CA ARG A 82 73.70 -63.83 180.64
C ARG A 82 72.44 -63.85 179.65
N THR A 83 71.73 -62.72 179.38
CA THR A 83 70.43 -62.54 178.64
C THR A 83 70.40 -61.36 177.60
N LEU A 84 69.45 -61.31 176.61
CA LEU A 84 69.34 -60.40 175.40
C LEU A 84 67.88 -60.08 174.87
N ASN A 85 67.59 -58.89 174.26
CA ASN A 85 66.26 -58.32 173.82
C ASN A 85 66.15 -57.83 172.32
N VAL A 86 64.95 -57.65 171.67
CA VAL A 86 64.73 -57.39 170.18
C VAL A 86 63.50 -56.50 169.73
N SER A 87 63.44 -55.86 168.50
CA SER A 87 62.29 -55.05 167.89
C SER A 87 62.09 -55.04 166.31
N PHE A 88 61.06 -54.35 165.68
CA PHE A 88 60.61 -54.43 164.22
C PHE A 88 60.11 -53.12 163.47
N ASN A 89 60.11 -53.03 162.10
CA ASN A 89 59.54 -51.92 161.22
C ASN A 89 59.20 -52.29 159.71
N GLY A 90 58.22 -51.68 158.97
CA GLY A 90 57.72 -52.09 157.60
C GLY A 90 57.69 -51.04 156.41
N VAL A 91 57.24 -51.41 155.17
CA VAL A 91 57.51 -50.68 153.86
C VAL A 91 56.39 -50.66 152.75
N ASN A 92 56.21 -49.54 152.00
CA ASN A 92 55.14 -49.19 150.98
C ASN A 92 55.33 -49.69 149.50
N LYS A 93 54.26 -49.66 148.66
CA LYS A 93 54.30 -49.94 147.18
C LYS A 93 53.21 -49.26 146.27
N THR A 94 53.09 -49.70 145.00
CA THR A 94 52.07 -49.28 143.98
C THR A 94 51.24 -50.48 143.51
N TYR A 95 50.05 -50.26 142.91
CA TYR A 95 49.12 -51.29 142.45
C TYR A 95 49.71 -52.14 141.31
N ASP A 96 50.05 -53.36 141.68
CA ASP A 96 50.63 -54.44 140.87
C ASP A 96 49.71 -55.68 140.81
N GLY A 97 48.66 -55.70 141.62
CA GLY A 97 47.75 -56.83 141.78
C GLY A 97 48.03 -57.80 142.95
N THR A 98 49.01 -57.54 143.84
CA THR A 98 49.49 -58.55 144.84
C THR A 98 49.47 -58.08 146.31
N THR A 99 49.80 -58.96 147.28
CA THR A 99 49.75 -58.72 148.75
C THR A 99 51.08 -58.82 149.53
N ALA A 100 52.24 -58.96 148.88
CA ALA A 100 53.52 -59.12 149.58
C ALA A 100 54.04 -57.80 150.25
N ALA A 101 54.77 -57.91 151.37
CA ALA A 101 55.37 -56.79 152.13
C ALA A 101 56.78 -57.14 152.70
N GLN A 102 57.47 -56.19 153.35
CA GLN A 102 58.82 -56.38 153.96
C GLN A 102 58.99 -55.70 155.33
N VAL A 103 60.00 -56.13 156.12
CA VAL A 103 60.27 -55.69 157.52
C VAL A 103 61.78 -55.75 157.92
N GLY A 104 62.24 -55.02 158.96
CA GLY A 104 63.61 -55.09 159.56
C GLY A 104 63.68 -55.17 161.13
N PHE A 105 64.87 -55.43 161.73
CA PHE A 105 65.10 -55.89 163.14
C PHE A 105 66.28 -55.20 163.92
N GLY A 106 66.41 -55.35 165.27
CA GLY A 106 67.59 -54.92 166.10
C GLY A 106 67.64 -55.40 167.59
N ASP A 107 68.81 -55.40 168.29
CA ASP A 107 69.11 -56.03 169.63
C ASP A 107 70.12 -55.32 170.62
N ASP A 108 70.42 -55.89 171.82
CA ASP A 108 71.14 -55.24 172.97
C ASP A 108 72.37 -55.96 173.65
N ARG A 109 73.18 -56.73 172.92
CA ARG A 109 74.31 -57.57 173.44
C ARG A 109 75.48 -56.85 174.17
N VAL A 110 76.34 -57.59 174.89
CA VAL A 110 77.63 -57.03 175.42
C VAL A 110 78.59 -56.75 174.27
N GLN A 111 79.31 -55.63 174.37
CA GLN A 111 80.22 -55.15 173.34
C GLN A 111 81.42 -56.10 173.13
N GLY A 112 81.60 -56.54 171.89
CA GLY A 112 82.64 -57.51 171.49
C GLY A 112 82.11 -58.91 171.20
N ASP A 113 80.92 -59.26 171.68
CA ASP A 113 80.32 -60.58 171.49
C ASP A 113 79.52 -60.67 170.17
N VAL A 114 79.60 -61.81 169.48
CA VAL A 114 79.08 -62.00 168.11
C VAL A 114 77.78 -62.80 168.09
N LEU A 115 76.67 -62.19 167.61
CA LEU A 115 75.36 -62.82 167.34
C LEU A 115 74.50 -62.11 166.24
N THR A 116 73.31 -62.63 165.85
CA THR A 116 72.43 -62.09 164.76
C THR A 116 70.92 -62.44 164.95
N VAL A 117 69.98 -61.66 164.35
CA VAL A 117 68.48 -61.78 164.47
C VAL A 117 67.74 -61.63 163.11
N ALA A 118 66.62 -62.35 162.84
CA ALA A 118 65.82 -62.29 161.57
C ALA A 118 64.34 -62.79 161.67
N GLY A 119 63.46 -62.60 160.64
CA GLY A 119 62.02 -63.02 160.56
C GLY A 119 61.24 -62.61 159.26
N ASN A 120 59.90 -62.84 159.14
CA ASN A 120 59.04 -62.72 157.90
C ASN A 120 57.92 -61.63 157.89
N ALA A 121 57.31 -61.21 156.73
CA ALA A 121 56.22 -60.17 156.63
C ALA A 121 55.22 -60.20 155.40
N ALA A 122 53.97 -59.66 155.50
CA ALA A 122 52.94 -59.54 154.41
C ALA A 122 51.74 -58.54 154.64
N PHE A 123 51.00 -58.10 153.60
CA PHE A 123 49.77 -57.23 153.63
C PHE A 123 48.42 -57.99 153.51
N ASP A 124 47.30 -57.33 153.87
CA ASP A 124 45.93 -57.90 153.86
C ASP A 124 45.22 -57.98 152.47
N ASN A 125 45.37 -57.00 151.57
CA ASN A 125 44.73 -57.04 150.23
C ASN A 125 45.46 -56.20 149.17
N LYS A 126 45.20 -56.49 147.89
CA LYS A 126 45.90 -55.90 146.73
C LYS A 126 45.50 -54.45 146.37
N ASN A 127 44.35 -53.96 146.84
CA ASN A 127 43.76 -52.72 146.33
C ASN A 127 44.53 -51.49 146.82
N ALA A 128 44.55 -50.43 146.00
CA ALA A 128 45.14 -49.15 146.36
C ALA A 128 44.48 -48.57 147.63
N GLY A 129 45.29 -48.05 148.55
CA GLY A 129 44.90 -47.51 149.85
C GLY A 129 46.10 -47.36 150.79
N ALA A 130 46.03 -46.42 151.73
CA ALA A 130 47.09 -46.11 152.69
C ALA A 130 46.91 -46.84 154.05
N GLY A 131 47.99 -46.96 154.83
CA GLY A 131 48.00 -47.40 156.22
C GLY A 131 47.71 -48.88 156.47
N LYS A 132 47.94 -49.75 155.49
CA LYS A 132 47.62 -51.19 155.55
C LYS A 132 48.55 -51.92 156.53
N ALA A 133 48.07 -52.99 157.18
CA ALA A 133 48.83 -53.73 158.18
C ALA A 133 49.93 -54.63 157.57
N VAL A 134 51.00 -54.87 158.34
CA VAL A 134 52.12 -55.78 158.01
C VAL A 134 52.46 -56.66 159.21
N ASN A 135 52.21 -57.98 159.12
CA ASN A 135 52.35 -58.91 160.26
C ASN A 135 53.72 -59.63 160.29
N VAL A 136 54.37 -59.80 161.46
CA VAL A 136 55.79 -60.25 161.58
C VAL A 136 55.98 -61.48 162.48
N SER A 137 56.77 -62.47 162.04
CA SER A 137 56.92 -63.75 162.76
C SER A 137 58.29 -64.46 162.60
N ASN A 138 58.57 -65.41 163.52
CA ASN A 138 59.73 -66.30 163.61
C ASN A 138 61.09 -65.61 163.81
N VAL A 139 61.41 -65.25 165.06
CA VAL A 139 62.58 -64.47 165.46
C VAL A 139 63.51 -65.26 166.41
N GLY A 140 64.77 -65.46 166.00
CA GLY A 140 65.76 -66.24 166.75
C GLY A 140 67.18 -65.64 166.71
N VAL A 141 68.08 -66.16 167.56
CA VAL A 141 69.47 -65.69 167.74
C VAL A 141 70.49 -66.81 167.53
N SER A 142 71.62 -66.47 166.91
CA SER A 142 72.77 -67.38 166.66
C SER A 142 74.10 -66.62 166.65
N GLY A 143 75.23 -67.28 166.96
CA GLY A 143 76.57 -66.68 166.97
C GLY A 143 77.61 -67.42 167.84
N THR A 144 78.89 -67.03 167.79
CA THR A 144 79.98 -67.71 168.55
C THR A 144 79.89 -67.49 170.05
N ASP A 145 79.46 -66.30 170.47
CA ASP A 145 79.30 -65.94 171.87
C ASP A 145 77.88 -66.16 172.36
N ALA A 146 76.97 -66.67 171.49
CA ALA A 146 75.57 -66.92 171.83
C ALA A 146 75.40 -67.91 173.00
N GLY A 147 76.37 -68.81 173.24
CA GLY A 147 76.40 -69.66 174.43
C GLY A 147 76.55 -68.91 175.77
N ASN A 148 76.88 -67.62 175.72
CA ASN A 148 76.89 -66.71 176.86
C ASN A 148 75.54 -65.98 177.05
N TYR A 149 74.53 -66.18 176.19
CA TYR A 149 73.25 -65.44 176.16
C TYR A 149 71.98 -66.32 176.10
N VAL A 150 70.86 -65.74 176.54
CA VAL A 150 69.48 -66.23 176.40
C VAL A 150 68.56 -65.11 175.90
N LEU A 151 67.64 -65.40 174.97
CA LEU A 151 66.74 -64.44 174.29
C LEU A 151 65.48 -64.05 175.10
N ASN A 152 64.82 -62.92 174.73
CA ASN A 152 63.54 -62.49 175.34
C ASN A 152 62.23 -62.83 174.55
N THR A 153 62.21 -62.88 173.21
CA THR A 153 60.95 -63.02 172.41
C THR A 153 61.16 -63.53 170.97
N ASN A 154 60.04 -63.81 170.25
CA ASN A 154 59.99 -64.53 168.96
C ASN A 154 59.00 -63.94 167.88
N ALA A 155 58.28 -62.81 168.09
CA ALA A 155 57.27 -62.29 167.11
C ALA A 155 56.86 -60.79 167.27
N GLY A 156 56.17 -60.16 166.26
CA GLY A 156 55.66 -58.75 166.30
C GLY A 156 54.85 -58.23 165.07
N SER A 157 54.78 -56.90 164.82
CA SER A 157 53.98 -56.28 163.71
C SER A 157 54.44 -54.86 163.26
N ALA A 158 53.94 -54.37 162.10
CA ALA A 158 54.21 -53.07 161.44
C ALA A 158 53.09 -52.61 160.44
N THR A 159 53.26 -51.54 159.63
CA THR A 159 52.26 -50.98 158.65
C THR A 159 52.89 -50.34 157.37
N ALA A 160 52.13 -50.17 156.25
CA ALA A 160 52.53 -49.54 154.97
C ALA A 160 51.41 -49.31 153.88
N ASP A 161 51.67 -48.62 152.75
CA ASP A 161 50.71 -48.15 151.70
C ASP A 161 50.72 -48.88 150.32
N ILE A 162 49.64 -48.74 149.51
CA ILE A 162 49.54 -49.08 148.06
C ILE A 162 48.91 -47.92 147.23
N ALA A 163 49.51 -47.47 146.12
CA ALA A 163 48.97 -46.39 145.23
C ALA A 163 48.36 -46.87 143.88
N ALA A 164 47.50 -46.08 143.21
CA ALA A 164 46.81 -46.42 141.94
C ALA A 164 47.66 -46.22 140.65
N ARG A 165 47.20 -46.73 139.49
CA ARG A 165 47.89 -46.76 138.18
C ARG A 165 47.29 -45.78 137.14
N THR A 166 48.00 -45.46 136.07
CA THR A 166 47.50 -44.65 134.92
C THR A 166 47.04 -45.54 133.75
N LEU A 167 46.03 -45.09 133.00
CA LEU A 167 45.48 -45.73 131.79
C LEU A 167 45.60 -44.80 130.57
N ASN A 168 46.20 -45.28 129.48
CA ASN A 168 46.39 -44.58 128.22
C ASN A 168 45.27 -44.94 127.22
N VAL A 169 44.86 -44.00 126.35
CA VAL A 169 43.75 -44.20 125.37
C VAL A 169 44.08 -43.63 123.98
N SER A 170 43.51 -44.23 122.91
CA SER A 170 43.75 -43.85 121.50
C SER A 170 42.49 -43.88 120.61
N PHE A 171 42.52 -43.19 119.45
CA PHE A 171 41.35 -42.96 118.58
C PHE A 171 41.59 -43.26 117.07
N THR A 172 40.55 -43.68 116.34
CA THR A 172 40.61 -43.95 114.88
C THR A 172 39.33 -43.52 114.15
N GLY A 173 39.41 -42.72 113.08
CA GLY A 173 38.26 -42.12 112.38
C GLY A 173 37.81 -42.86 111.10
N SER A 174 36.60 -42.56 110.61
CA SER A 174 35.98 -43.23 109.44
C SER A 174 35.63 -42.27 108.28
N ASN A 175 35.91 -42.67 107.05
CA ASN A 175 35.66 -41.92 105.81
C ASN A 175 34.15 -41.83 105.45
N LYS A 176 33.76 -40.78 104.70
CA LYS A 176 32.40 -40.59 104.13
C LYS A 176 32.44 -39.99 102.72
N THR A 177 31.27 -39.90 102.08
CA THR A 177 31.06 -39.10 100.85
C THR A 177 30.38 -37.78 101.23
N TYR A 178 30.59 -36.73 100.44
CA TYR A 178 29.97 -35.41 100.65
C TYR A 178 28.44 -35.48 100.64
N ASP A 179 27.85 -35.14 101.78
CA ASP A 179 26.42 -35.11 102.08
C ASP A 179 25.95 -33.74 102.60
N GLY A 180 26.88 -32.80 102.81
CA GLY A 180 26.63 -31.47 103.38
C GLY A 180 26.87 -31.33 104.90
N THR A 181 27.23 -32.39 105.64
CA THR A 181 27.37 -32.34 107.12
C THR A 181 28.80 -32.60 107.63
N THR A 182 29.07 -32.10 108.85
CA THR A 182 30.33 -32.27 109.58
C THR A 182 30.40 -33.56 110.42
N ASP A 183 29.38 -34.41 110.42
CA ASP A 183 29.34 -35.56 111.33
C ASP A 183 30.40 -36.62 110.98
N ALA A 184 31.07 -37.15 112.00
CA ALA A 184 32.11 -38.17 111.88
C ALA A 184 31.85 -39.35 112.82
N GLN A 185 32.61 -40.44 112.66
CA GLN A 185 32.56 -41.63 113.51
C GLN A 185 33.99 -42.00 113.96
N VAL A 186 34.13 -42.56 115.17
CA VAL A 186 35.43 -42.86 115.78
C VAL A 186 35.41 -44.15 116.63
N GLY A 187 36.53 -44.89 116.67
CA GLY A 187 36.79 -46.02 117.57
C GLY A 187 37.81 -45.71 118.68
N PHE A 188 37.87 -46.56 119.72
CA PHE A 188 38.66 -46.37 120.96
C PHE A 188 39.54 -47.60 121.31
N GLY A 189 40.64 -47.41 122.06
CA GLY A 189 41.47 -48.50 122.65
C GLY A 189 42.33 -48.05 123.85
N ASP A 190 42.83 -48.99 124.68
CA ASP A 190 43.57 -48.72 125.94
C ASP A 190 44.62 -49.79 126.40
N ASP A 191 45.33 -49.56 127.52
CA ASP A 191 46.48 -50.34 128.03
C ASP A 191 46.36 -50.94 129.47
N ARG A 192 45.14 -51.29 129.91
CA ARG A 192 44.85 -51.82 131.26
C ARG A 192 45.64 -53.07 131.68
N VAL A 193 45.74 -53.32 133.00
CA VAL A 193 46.24 -54.61 133.52
C VAL A 193 45.28 -55.73 133.13
N GLN A 194 45.84 -56.86 132.70
CA GLN A 194 45.07 -58.00 132.20
C GLN A 194 44.19 -58.61 133.31
N GLY A 195 42.88 -58.67 133.03
CA GLY A 195 41.85 -59.14 133.96
C GLY A 195 40.92 -58.02 134.46
N ASP A 196 41.32 -56.76 134.33
CA ASP A 196 40.57 -55.61 134.84
C ASP A 196 39.46 -55.15 133.86
N VAL A 197 38.29 -54.77 134.38
CA VAL A 197 37.11 -54.43 133.58
C VAL A 197 36.92 -52.91 133.47
N LEU A 198 37.03 -52.38 132.25
CA LEU A 198 36.86 -50.96 131.88
C LEU A 198 36.15 -50.79 130.51
N THR A 199 35.47 -49.66 130.30
CA THR A 199 34.75 -49.25 129.06
C THR A 199 35.02 -47.78 128.71
N LEU A 200 35.14 -47.44 127.40
CA LEU A 200 35.39 -46.10 126.85
C LEU A 200 34.28 -45.62 125.89
N ALA A 201 34.00 -44.32 125.85
CA ALA A 201 33.08 -43.67 124.89
C ALA A 201 33.39 -42.16 124.73
N GLY A 202 32.95 -41.52 123.63
CA GLY A 202 33.13 -40.08 123.34
C GLY A 202 32.49 -39.63 122.01
N ASN A 203 32.56 -38.34 121.68
CA ASN A 203 31.96 -37.70 120.48
C ASN A 203 32.98 -37.44 119.36
N ALA A 204 32.56 -37.38 118.08
CA ALA A 204 33.43 -37.11 116.92
C ALA A 204 32.79 -36.23 115.83
N ALA A 205 33.55 -35.28 115.26
CA ALA A 205 33.12 -34.45 114.12
C ALA A 205 34.31 -33.96 113.25
N PHE A 206 34.07 -33.70 111.96
CA PHE A 206 34.98 -33.03 111.03
C PHE A 206 34.95 -31.50 111.19
N ASP A 207 36.07 -30.83 110.93
CA ASP A 207 36.18 -29.36 110.99
C ASP A 207 35.25 -28.61 110.02
N ASN A 208 34.92 -29.20 108.87
CA ASN A 208 34.00 -28.64 107.89
C ASN A 208 33.44 -29.72 106.93
N LYS A 209 32.28 -29.45 106.33
CA LYS A 209 31.56 -30.36 105.42
C LYS A 209 32.31 -30.72 104.13
N ASN A 210 33.29 -29.93 103.70
CA ASN A 210 33.80 -29.97 102.32
C ASN A 210 34.59 -31.24 102.01
N ALA A 211 34.60 -31.67 100.75
CA ALA A 211 35.41 -32.78 100.29
C ALA A 211 36.91 -32.55 100.50
N GLY A 212 37.66 -33.62 100.74
CA GLY A 212 39.10 -33.61 100.99
C GLY A 212 39.59 -34.88 101.71
N ALA A 213 40.85 -35.24 101.49
CA ALA A 213 41.50 -36.36 102.15
C ALA A 213 42.15 -35.94 103.48
N GLY A 214 42.28 -36.87 104.43
CA GLY A 214 43.00 -36.70 105.68
C GLY A 214 42.45 -35.61 106.60
N LYS A 215 41.15 -35.28 106.51
CA LYS A 215 40.52 -34.23 107.32
C LYS A 215 40.55 -34.62 108.79
N ALA A 216 40.80 -33.64 109.67
CA ALA A 216 40.77 -33.87 111.10
C ALA A 216 39.37 -34.26 111.58
N VAL A 217 39.33 -35.23 112.49
CA VAL A 217 38.17 -35.67 113.26
C VAL A 217 38.47 -35.41 114.72
N ASN A 218 37.81 -34.40 115.30
CA ASN A 218 38.04 -34.00 116.68
C ASN A 218 37.24 -34.89 117.64
N VAL A 219 37.91 -35.48 118.63
CA VAL A 219 37.33 -36.42 119.59
C VAL A 219 37.28 -35.80 120.98
N SER A 220 36.11 -35.82 121.62
CA SER A 220 35.89 -35.15 122.92
C SER A 220 35.03 -35.95 123.88
N ASN A 221 35.09 -35.58 125.16
CA ASN A 221 34.32 -36.17 126.27
C ASN A 221 34.58 -37.67 126.49
N VAL A 222 35.86 -38.06 126.48
CA VAL A 222 36.30 -39.44 126.68
C VAL A 222 36.33 -39.79 128.16
N GLY A 223 35.55 -40.79 128.57
CA GLY A 223 35.46 -41.25 129.96
C GLY A 223 35.71 -42.75 130.11
N VAL A 224 36.18 -43.18 131.29
CA VAL A 224 36.36 -44.58 131.66
C VAL A 224 35.39 -44.99 132.77
N SER A 225 34.88 -46.21 132.70
CA SER A 225 33.97 -46.79 133.71
C SER A 225 34.17 -48.31 133.83
N GLY A 226 33.90 -48.90 135.00
CA GLY A 226 34.04 -50.34 135.24
C GLY A 226 34.39 -50.67 136.70
N THR A 227 34.42 -51.96 137.07
CA THR A 227 34.65 -52.40 138.46
C THR A 227 36.05 -52.06 138.97
N ASP A 228 37.04 -52.11 138.09
CA ASP A 228 38.44 -51.89 138.43
C ASP A 228 38.89 -50.45 138.15
N ALA A 229 37.98 -49.58 137.69
CA ALA A 229 38.28 -48.18 137.37
C ALA A 229 38.86 -47.40 138.57
N GLY A 230 38.52 -47.78 139.80
CA GLY A 230 39.12 -47.19 141.02
C GLY A 230 40.62 -47.51 141.21
N ASN A 231 41.17 -48.45 140.46
CA ASN A 231 42.61 -48.73 140.40
C ASN A 231 43.32 -47.88 139.32
N TYR A 232 42.59 -47.09 138.52
CA TYR A 232 43.10 -46.32 137.38
C TYR A 232 42.79 -44.82 137.42
N VAL A 233 43.64 -44.04 136.75
CA VAL A 233 43.41 -42.66 136.33
C VAL A 233 43.67 -42.55 134.83
N LEU A 234 42.75 -41.94 134.07
CA LEU A 234 42.95 -41.69 132.63
C LEU A 234 44.09 -40.70 132.37
N ASN A 235 44.83 -40.93 131.28
CA ASN A 235 45.79 -39.99 130.69
C ASN A 235 45.07 -38.74 130.12
N THR A 236 44.05 -38.93 129.30
CA THR A 236 43.34 -37.84 128.59
C THR A 236 41.83 -38.10 128.48
N ASN A 237 41.05 -37.03 128.32
CA ASN A 237 39.61 -37.05 128.04
C ASN A 237 39.25 -36.51 126.63
N ALA A 238 40.23 -36.28 125.76
CA ALA A 238 40.05 -35.78 124.40
C ALA A 238 41.22 -36.20 123.47
N GLY A 239 41.03 -36.05 122.16
CA GLY A 239 42.08 -36.25 121.16
C GLY A 239 41.60 -36.03 119.73
N SER A 240 42.30 -36.61 118.76
CA SER A 240 42.04 -36.42 117.33
C SER A 240 42.31 -37.69 116.53
N ALA A 241 41.55 -37.87 115.46
CA ALA A 241 41.81 -38.83 114.39
C ALA A 241 41.73 -38.11 113.02
N THR A 242 41.88 -38.85 111.92
CA THR A 242 41.72 -38.31 110.56
C THR A 242 40.87 -39.24 109.68
N ALA A 243 40.11 -38.67 108.74
CA ALA A 243 39.33 -39.40 107.75
C ALA A 243 39.07 -38.57 106.48
N ASP A 244 38.67 -39.22 105.39
CA ASP A 244 38.39 -38.57 104.10
C ASP A 244 36.90 -38.23 103.93
N ILE A 245 36.61 -37.12 103.25
CA ILE A 245 35.30 -36.84 102.65
C ILE A 245 35.47 -36.86 101.12
N ALA A 246 34.92 -37.86 100.44
CA ALA A 246 34.95 -37.94 98.97
C ALA A 246 33.96 -36.97 98.33
N ALA A 247 34.34 -36.36 97.19
CA ALA A 247 33.45 -35.50 96.41
C ALA A 247 32.29 -36.30 95.78
N ARG A 248 31.13 -35.67 95.62
CA ARG A 248 29.89 -36.29 95.11
C ARG A 248 29.78 -36.14 93.58
N THR A 249 29.31 -37.18 92.88
CA THR A 249 29.00 -37.04 91.45
C THR A 249 27.82 -36.10 91.23
N LEU A 250 27.96 -35.12 90.33
CA LEU A 250 26.90 -34.22 89.88
C LEU A 250 26.43 -34.64 88.49
N ASN A 251 25.15 -34.98 88.36
CA ASN A 251 24.51 -35.30 87.09
C ASN A 251 23.85 -34.05 86.51
N VAL A 252 24.07 -33.79 85.22
CA VAL A 252 23.54 -32.62 84.51
C VAL A 252 22.59 -33.02 83.38
N SER A 253 21.62 -32.15 83.10
CA SER A 253 20.60 -32.30 82.07
C SER A 253 20.44 -31.01 81.26
N PHE A 254 19.97 -31.13 80.02
CA PHE A 254 19.93 -30.04 79.04
C PHE A 254 18.55 -29.90 78.40
N THR A 255 18.07 -28.66 78.30
CA THR A 255 16.81 -28.32 77.61
C THR A 255 17.09 -27.36 76.46
N GLY A 256 16.82 -27.79 75.22
CA GLY A 256 17.01 -26.98 74.02
C GLY A 256 16.01 -25.82 73.92
N SER A 257 16.47 -24.69 73.38
CA SER A 257 15.61 -23.54 73.05
C SER A 257 15.35 -23.45 71.55
N ASN A 258 14.07 -23.34 71.17
CA ASN A 258 13.66 -23.15 69.78
C ASN A 258 14.16 -21.81 69.22
N LYS A 259 14.45 -21.75 67.92
CA LYS A 259 14.81 -20.51 67.20
C LYS A 259 14.05 -20.39 65.88
N THR A 260 14.15 -19.21 65.26
CA THR A 260 13.82 -19.03 63.85
C THR A 260 15.09 -19.09 63.01
N TYR A 261 14.98 -19.56 61.78
CA TYR A 261 16.10 -19.72 60.87
C TYR A 261 16.85 -18.39 60.64
N ASP A 262 18.15 -18.40 60.96
CA ASP A 262 19.07 -17.25 60.86
C ASP A 262 20.33 -17.58 60.02
N GLY A 263 20.40 -18.77 59.43
CA GLY A 263 21.55 -19.26 58.67
C GLY A 263 22.66 -19.93 59.50
N THR A 264 22.54 -20.00 60.82
CA THR A 264 23.59 -20.52 61.73
C THR A 264 23.21 -21.83 62.42
N THR A 265 24.22 -22.57 62.86
CA THR A 265 24.06 -23.77 63.71
C THR A 265 23.93 -23.45 65.20
N ASP A 266 24.07 -22.20 65.61
CA ASP A 266 24.16 -21.84 67.04
C ASP A 266 22.83 -22.12 67.77
N ALA A 267 22.93 -22.79 68.91
CA ALA A 267 21.81 -23.17 69.77
C ALA A 267 21.95 -22.55 71.16
N GLN A 268 20.84 -22.48 71.90
CA GLN A 268 20.81 -22.08 73.30
C GLN A 268 20.20 -23.21 74.13
N VAL A 269 20.78 -23.48 75.29
CA VAL A 269 20.33 -24.56 76.19
C VAL A 269 20.22 -24.09 77.64
N GLY A 270 19.20 -24.55 78.33
CA GLY A 270 19.11 -24.48 79.79
C GLY A 270 19.79 -25.69 80.44
N PHE A 271 20.37 -25.49 81.62
CA PHE A 271 21.04 -26.51 82.42
C PHE A 271 20.24 -26.83 83.70
N GLY A 272 20.14 -28.10 84.06
CA GLY A 272 19.61 -28.56 85.37
C GLY A 272 20.49 -29.66 85.97
N ASP A 273 20.50 -29.81 87.30
CA ASP A 273 21.38 -30.75 88.02
C ASP A 273 20.78 -31.31 89.33
N ASP A 274 21.48 -32.27 89.96
CA ASP A 274 21.08 -33.01 91.16
C ASP A 274 21.89 -32.68 92.44
N ARG A 275 22.36 -31.44 92.56
CA ARG A 275 23.15 -30.96 93.71
C ARG A 275 22.44 -31.13 95.07
N VAL A 276 23.24 -31.18 96.14
CA VAL A 276 22.74 -31.06 97.52
C VAL A 276 22.10 -29.68 97.71
N GLN A 277 20.93 -29.65 98.36
CA GLN A 277 20.14 -28.45 98.52
C GLN A 277 20.90 -27.38 99.34
N GLY A 278 21.02 -26.18 98.79
CA GLY A 278 21.75 -25.05 99.39
C GLY A 278 23.13 -24.80 98.79
N ASP A 279 23.70 -25.73 98.01
CA ASP A 279 25.02 -25.57 97.40
C ASP A 279 24.99 -24.66 96.14
N VAL A 280 26.01 -23.80 96.04
CA VAL A 280 26.13 -22.77 94.99
C VAL A 280 27.03 -23.26 93.86
N LEU A 281 26.40 -23.79 92.82
CA LEU A 281 27.02 -24.20 91.54
C LEU A 281 26.44 -23.40 90.36
N THR A 282 27.27 -23.15 89.35
CA THR A 282 26.93 -22.55 88.05
C THR A 282 27.43 -23.47 86.93
N LEU A 283 26.56 -23.74 85.96
CA LEU A 283 26.84 -24.58 84.79
C LEU A 283 26.90 -23.74 83.53
N ALA A 284 27.85 -24.04 82.66
CA ALA A 284 27.99 -23.43 81.33
C ALA A 284 28.60 -24.44 80.35
N GLY A 285 28.31 -24.28 79.05
CA GLY A 285 28.81 -25.14 77.98
C GLY A 285 28.39 -24.61 76.60
N ASN A 286 28.93 -25.20 75.54
CA ASN A 286 28.64 -24.83 74.16
C ASN A 286 27.49 -25.69 73.61
N ALA A 287 26.57 -25.10 72.84
CA ALA A 287 25.46 -25.82 72.20
C ALA A 287 25.31 -25.45 70.72
N ALA A 288 25.12 -26.46 69.86
CA ALA A 288 24.88 -26.26 68.44
C ALA A 288 23.95 -27.33 67.85
N PHE A 289 23.15 -26.95 66.85
CA PHE A 289 22.39 -27.85 66.00
C PHE A 289 23.29 -28.56 64.98
N ASP A 290 22.95 -29.81 64.61
CA ASP A 290 23.68 -30.58 63.58
C ASP A 290 23.76 -29.86 62.22
N ASN A 291 22.76 -29.05 61.89
CA ASN A 291 22.74 -28.20 60.69
C ASN A 291 21.78 -27.02 60.86
N LYS A 292 22.03 -25.95 60.10
CA LYS A 292 21.26 -24.69 60.14
C LYS A 292 19.79 -24.83 59.74
N ASN A 293 19.40 -25.88 59.01
CA ASN A 293 18.12 -25.91 58.28
C ASN A 293 16.90 -25.99 59.19
N ALA A 294 15.77 -25.44 58.75
CA ALA A 294 14.50 -25.53 59.48
C ALA A 294 14.03 -26.98 59.69
N GLY A 295 13.32 -27.24 60.78
CA GLY A 295 12.80 -28.53 61.16
C GLY A 295 12.44 -28.60 62.65
N ALA A 296 11.49 -29.47 62.99
CA ALA A 296 11.12 -29.75 64.38
C ALA A 296 12.02 -30.83 65.00
N GLY A 297 12.21 -30.78 66.33
CA GLY A 297 12.91 -31.79 67.12
C GLY A 297 14.36 -32.02 66.72
N LYS A 298 15.04 -31.01 66.17
CA LYS A 298 16.44 -31.15 65.72
C LYS A 298 17.35 -31.38 66.91
N ALA A 299 18.32 -32.28 66.74
CA ALA A 299 19.35 -32.52 67.74
C ALA A 299 20.19 -31.26 67.99
N VAL A 300 20.40 -30.98 69.27
CA VAL A 300 21.30 -29.95 69.80
C VAL A 300 22.37 -30.68 70.61
N ASN A 301 23.61 -30.65 70.14
CA ASN A 301 24.75 -31.24 70.83
C ASN A 301 25.31 -30.23 71.82
N VAL A 302 25.47 -30.65 73.07
CA VAL A 302 26.04 -29.86 74.16
C VAL A 302 27.41 -30.41 74.52
N SER A 303 28.41 -29.53 74.60
CA SER A 303 29.81 -29.91 74.84
C SER A 303 30.51 -28.91 75.77
N ASN A 304 31.67 -29.32 76.31
CA ASN A 304 32.48 -28.51 77.22
C ASN A 304 31.70 -28.01 78.45
N VAL A 305 30.81 -28.85 78.99
CA VAL A 305 30.05 -28.51 80.19
C VAL A 305 30.99 -28.44 81.38
N GLY A 306 31.06 -27.27 82.01
CA GLY A 306 31.85 -27.01 83.21
C GLY A 306 30.96 -26.67 84.40
N VAL A 307 31.42 -27.06 85.60
CA VAL A 307 30.82 -26.65 86.87
C VAL A 307 31.76 -25.68 87.59
N SER A 308 31.21 -24.58 88.09
CA SER A 308 31.91 -23.56 88.88
C SER A 308 31.03 -23.09 90.03
N GLY A 309 31.53 -22.22 90.92
CA GLY A 309 30.80 -21.77 92.12
C GLY A 309 31.49 -22.20 93.42
N ALA A 310 30.98 -21.72 94.56
CA ALA A 310 31.64 -21.86 95.86
C ALA A 310 31.74 -23.32 96.33
N ASP A 311 30.70 -24.13 96.08
CA ASP A 311 30.65 -25.54 96.49
C ASP A 311 31.15 -26.50 95.39
N ALA A 312 31.63 -26.00 94.24
CA ALA A 312 32.01 -26.86 93.11
C ALA A 312 33.13 -27.87 93.43
N GLY A 313 34.04 -27.55 94.36
CA GLY A 313 35.06 -28.48 94.85
C GLY A 313 34.51 -29.68 95.65
N ASN A 314 33.24 -29.65 96.04
CA ASN A 314 32.56 -30.77 96.70
C ASN A 314 31.98 -31.78 95.69
N TYR A 315 32.06 -31.49 94.38
CA TYR A 315 31.48 -32.31 93.31
C TYR A 315 32.49 -32.74 92.25
N VAL A 316 32.18 -33.84 91.56
CA VAL A 316 32.80 -34.26 90.30
C VAL A 316 31.70 -34.35 89.26
N LEU A 317 31.87 -33.69 88.11
CA LEU A 317 30.86 -33.69 87.05
C LEU A 317 30.77 -35.09 86.40
N GLY A 318 29.56 -35.66 86.33
CA GLY A 318 29.33 -37.01 85.79
C GLY A 318 29.53 -37.11 84.27
N ALA A 319 29.20 -36.06 83.51
CA ALA A 319 29.44 -35.96 82.08
C ALA A 319 29.63 -34.49 81.65
N ASN A 320 30.61 -34.23 80.78
CA ASN A 320 30.92 -32.89 80.25
C ASN A 320 30.29 -32.62 78.86
N SER A 321 29.40 -33.49 78.41
CA SER A 321 28.71 -33.42 77.11
C SER A 321 27.38 -34.17 77.14
N GLY A 322 26.48 -33.84 76.22
CA GLY A 322 25.25 -34.59 75.98
C GLY A 322 24.46 -34.03 74.81
N SER A 323 23.18 -34.37 74.72
CA SER A 323 22.30 -33.91 73.64
C SER A 323 20.90 -33.57 74.18
N THR A 324 20.24 -32.65 73.50
CA THR A 324 18.82 -32.31 73.69
C THR A 324 18.20 -32.03 72.32
N THR A 325 16.94 -31.62 72.26
CA THR A 325 16.28 -31.25 70.99
C THR A 325 15.63 -29.87 71.07
N ALA A 326 15.57 -29.20 69.92
CA ALA A 326 14.84 -27.94 69.74
C ALA A 326 14.40 -27.78 68.27
N ASP A 327 13.42 -26.91 68.04
CA ASP A 327 12.92 -26.60 66.70
C ASP A 327 13.69 -25.41 66.09
N ILE A 328 14.04 -25.51 64.81
CA ILE A 328 14.35 -24.35 63.97
C ILE A 328 13.12 -24.08 63.11
N THR A 329 12.37 -23.03 63.42
CA THR A 329 11.22 -22.59 62.63
C THR A 329 11.67 -21.90 61.33
N ALA A 330 10.96 -22.16 60.23
CA ALA A 330 11.25 -21.52 58.95
C ALA A 330 11.02 -20.00 59.03
N ARG A 331 11.89 -19.21 58.38
CA ARG A 331 11.82 -17.75 58.38
C ARG A 331 10.81 -17.24 57.36
N THR A 332 10.03 -16.24 57.71
CA THR A 332 9.17 -15.54 56.74
C THR A 332 10.02 -14.83 55.68
N LEU A 333 9.77 -15.12 54.40
CA LEU A 333 10.38 -14.46 53.24
C LEU A 333 9.41 -13.43 52.65
N ASN A 334 9.82 -12.18 52.63
CA ASN A 334 9.11 -11.08 51.99
C ASN A 334 9.57 -10.94 50.53
N VAL A 335 8.63 -10.93 49.60
CA VAL A 335 8.91 -10.80 48.16
C VAL A 335 8.38 -9.48 47.62
N SER A 336 9.10 -8.93 46.65
CA SER A 336 8.81 -7.68 45.95
C SER A 336 8.83 -7.90 44.44
N PHE A 337 8.05 -7.11 43.71
CA PHE A 337 7.83 -7.27 42.27
C PHE A 337 8.14 -5.97 41.53
N ASN A 338 9.05 -6.02 40.57
CA ASN A 338 9.37 -4.90 39.71
C ASN A 338 8.91 -5.20 38.28
N GLY A 339 7.89 -4.48 37.80
CA GLY A 339 7.34 -4.65 36.47
C GLY A 339 8.33 -4.29 35.37
N ILE A 340 8.31 -5.06 34.27
CA ILE A 340 9.13 -4.79 33.08
C ILE A 340 8.24 -4.21 31.97
N ASN A 341 8.62 -3.04 31.47
CA ASN A 341 7.96 -2.39 30.35
C ASN A 341 8.04 -3.26 29.07
N LYS A 342 6.98 -3.27 28.28
CA LYS A 342 6.93 -3.97 26.97
C LYS A 342 6.40 -3.07 25.86
N THR A 343 6.66 -3.45 24.61
CA THR A 343 5.89 -2.94 23.48
C THR A 343 4.60 -3.76 23.32
N TYR A 344 3.56 -3.15 22.79
CA TYR A 344 2.29 -3.81 22.50
C TYR A 344 2.46 -5.02 21.55
N ASP A 345 1.99 -6.18 21.98
CA ASP A 345 2.05 -7.46 21.25
C ASP A 345 0.68 -8.17 21.15
N GLY A 346 -0.40 -7.48 21.53
CA GLY A 346 -1.76 -8.04 21.57
C GLY A 346 -2.09 -8.89 22.81
N THR A 347 -1.14 -9.14 23.72
CA THR A 347 -1.33 -10.04 24.87
C THR A 347 -1.34 -9.30 26.21
N THR A 348 -1.94 -9.90 27.24
CA THR A 348 -1.86 -9.45 28.64
C THR A 348 -0.61 -9.93 29.37
N GLY A 349 0.24 -10.77 28.76
CA GLY A 349 1.42 -11.34 29.41
C GLY A 349 2.42 -10.26 29.83
N ALA A 350 2.86 -10.31 31.09
CA ALA A 350 3.87 -9.42 31.65
C ALA A 350 5.14 -10.18 32.07
N GLN A 351 6.21 -9.43 32.31
CA GLN A 351 7.42 -9.94 32.95
C GLN A 351 7.67 -9.10 34.21
N VAL A 352 8.17 -9.74 35.26
CA VAL A 352 8.53 -9.10 36.54
C VAL A 352 9.87 -9.62 37.02
N ASN A 353 10.68 -8.72 37.59
CA ASN A 353 11.84 -9.11 38.37
C ASN A 353 11.43 -9.24 39.84
N PHE A 354 11.82 -10.36 40.46
CA PHE A 354 11.59 -10.64 41.88
C PHE A 354 12.77 -10.13 42.72
N GLY A 355 12.49 -9.55 43.89
CA GLY A 355 13.48 -9.29 44.94
C GLY A 355 12.96 -9.78 46.29
N ASP A 356 13.85 -10.16 47.21
CA ASP A 356 13.49 -10.72 48.52
C ASP A 356 14.48 -10.36 49.65
N ASP A 357 14.12 -10.71 50.89
CA ASP A 357 14.85 -10.41 52.13
C ASP A 357 15.53 -11.64 52.78
N ARG A 358 15.98 -12.61 51.97
CA ARG A 358 16.67 -13.82 52.42
C ARG A 358 17.92 -13.53 53.27
N VAL A 359 18.35 -14.55 54.02
CA VAL A 359 19.65 -14.54 54.70
C VAL A 359 20.74 -14.61 53.63
N GLN A 360 21.76 -13.77 53.78
CA GLN A 360 22.82 -13.64 52.77
C GLN A 360 23.58 -14.96 52.59
N GLY A 361 23.69 -15.41 51.33
CA GLY A 361 24.34 -16.67 50.96
C GLY A 361 23.37 -17.81 50.64
N ASP A 362 22.08 -17.69 50.97
CA ASP A 362 21.09 -18.75 50.72
C ASP A 362 20.61 -18.79 49.26
N VAL A 363 20.49 -20.02 48.74
CA VAL A 363 20.16 -20.29 47.33
C VAL A 363 18.65 -20.53 47.20
N LEU A 364 17.94 -19.44 46.89
CA LEU A 364 16.52 -19.42 46.54
C LEU A 364 16.31 -18.89 45.10
N THR A 365 15.35 -19.48 44.39
CA THR A 365 14.84 -19.04 43.10
C THR A 365 13.34 -18.77 43.22
N LEU A 366 12.93 -17.55 42.84
CA LEU A 366 11.54 -17.12 42.82
C LEU A 366 10.98 -17.18 41.40
N ALA A 367 9.76 -17.69 41.25
CA ALA A 367 9.03 -17.70 40.00
C ALA A 367 7.53 -17.48 40.26
N GLY A 368 6.82 -16.92 39.30
CA GLY A 368 5.39 -16.67 39.39
C GLY A 368 4.82 -16.16 38.05
N ASN A 369 3.51 -16.11 37.94
CA ASN A 369 2.80 -15.61 36.78
C ASN A 369 2.57 -14.10 36.90
N ALA A 370 2.80 -13.34 35.82
CA ALA A 370 2.53 -11.90 35.79
C ALA A 370 1.69 -11.52 34.56
N ALA A 371 0.67 -10.69 34.76
CA ALA A 371 -0.19 -10.21 33.69
C ALA A 371 -0.68 -8.78 33.92
N PHE A 372 -0.81 -8.01 32.83
CA PHE A 372 -1.51 -6.72 32.80
C PHE A 372 -3.03 -6.92 32.83
N GLY A 373 -3.76 -6.00 33.47
CA GLY A 373 -5.22 -6.03 33.50
C GLY A 373 -5.92 -5.92 32.13
N ASN A 374 -5.23 -5.40 31.10
CA ASN A 374 -5.64 -5.48 29.69
C ASN A 374 -4.43 -5.30 28.76
N LYS A 375 -4.56 -5.73 27.50
CA LYS A 375 -3.48 -5.69 26.48
C LYS A 375 -3.07 -4.28 26.04
N ASN A 376 -3.91 -3.26 26.27
CA ASN A 376 -3.80 -1.97 25.58
C ASN A 376 -2.56 -1.16 26.00
N ALA A 377 -2.02 -0.32 25.11
CA ALA A 377 -0.92 0.58 25.43
C ALA A 377 -1.31 1.59 26.53
N GLY A 378 -0.30 2.12 27.22
CA GLY A 378 -0.46 3.08 28.32
C GLY A 378 0.68 2.98 29.34
N THR A 379 0.88 4.07 30.07
CA THR A 379 1.90 4.18 31.12
C THR A 379 1.36 3.74 32.49
N GLY A 380 2.25 3.26 33.38
CA GLY A 380 1.94 2.94 34.76
C GLY A 380 0.85 1.88 34.96
N LYS A 381 0.67 0.96 33.99
CA LYS A 381 -0.40 -0.03 34.03
C LYS A 381 -0.16 -1.03 35.15
N ALA A 382 -1.23 -1.39 35.87
CA ALA A 382 -1.18 -2.41 36.89
C ALA A 382 -0.84 -3.79 36.28
N VAL A 383 0.17 -4.43 36.88
CA VAL A 383 0.58 -5.82 36.66
C VAL A 383 0.21 -6.60 37.92
N THR A 384 -0.64 -7.61 37.78
CA THR A 384 -0.97 -8.56 38.84
C THR A 384 0.01 -9.73 38.78
N VAL A 385 0.58 -10.10 39.93
CA VAL A 385 1.48 -11.25 40.08
C VAL A 385 0.79 -12.32 40.93
N THR A 386 0.78 -13.56 40.49
CA THR A 386 0.14 -14.70 41.17
C THR A 386 0.99 -15.96 41.11
N ASN A 387 0.64 -16.95 41.94
CA ASN A 387 1.33 -18.25 42.01
C ASN A 387 2.84 -18.11 42.25
N VAL A 388 3.25 -17.14 43.07
CA VAL A 388 4.65 -16.95 43.44
C VAL A 388 5.09 -18.13 44.30
N GLY A 389 6.08 -18.86 43.81
CA GLY A 389 6.72 -20.00 44.48
C GLY A 389 8.19 -19.73 44.73
N VAL A 390 8.70 -20.31 45.81
CA VAL A 390 10.13 -20.34 46.16
C VAL A 390 10.66 -21.75 46.00
N SER A 391 11.85 -21.87 45.41
CA SER A 391 12.55 -23.13 45.14
C SER A 391 14.06 -22.95 45.36
N GLY A 392 14.85 -24.02 45.32
CA GLY A 392 16.28 -23.98 45.60
C GLY A 392 16.65 -24.79 46.86
N THR A 393 17.94 -24.92 47.16
CA THR A 393 18.44 -25.81 48.23
C THR A 393 18.07 -25.33 49.62
N ASP A 394 17.95 -24.01 49.82
CA ASP A 394 17.60 -23.42 51.11
C ASP A 394 16.09 -23.10 51.23
N ALA A 395 15.27 -23.41 50.21
CA ALA A 395 13.86 -23.03 50.19
C ALA A 395 13.02 -23.61 51.34
N GLY A 396 13.37 -24.81 51.83
CA GLY A 396 12.74 -25.40 53.02
C GLY A 396 13.00 -24.64 54.33
N ASN A 397 13.95 -23.69 54.34
CA ASN A 397 14.25 -22.83 55.48
C ASN A 397 13.33 -21.60 55.56
N TYR A 398 12.46 -21.41 54.56
CA TYR A 398 11.61 -20.24 54.41
C TYR A 398 10.12 -20.58 54.25
N VAL A 399 9.28 -19.64 54.66
CA VAL A 399 7.85 -19.60 54.31
C VAL A 399 7.55 -18.27 53.62
N LEU A 400 6.95 -18.30 52.43
CA LEU A 400 6.57 -17.07 51.71
C LEU A 400 5.48 -16.32 52.49
N ASN A 401 5.69 -15.02 52.72
CA ASN A 401 4.67 -14.16 53.34
C ASN A 401 3.42 -14.00 52.45
N THR A 402 3.62 -13.93 51.13
CA THR A 402 2.55 -13.89 50.14
C THR A 402 2.94 -14.68 48.89
N ASN A 403 1.94 -15.30 48.24
CA ASN A 403 2.08 -15.97 46.95
C ASN A 403 1.52 -15.13 45.78
N ALA A 404 1.17 -13.86 46.04
CA ALA A 404 0.61 -12.93 45.06
C ALA A 404 0.92 -11.46 45.41
N GLY A 405 0.75 -10.55 44.46
CA GLY A 405 0.87 -9.12 44.67
C GLY A 405 0.67 -8.32 43.39
N SER A 406 1.13 -7.08 43.37
CA SER A 406 1.06 -6.20 42.20
C SER A 406 2.26 -5.28 42.07
N THR A 407 2.45 -4.75 40.87
CA THR A 407 3.45 -3.74 40.51
C THR A 407 2.92 -2.95 39.31
N THR A 408 3.70 -2.01 38.76
CA THR A 408 3.34 -1.28 37.54
C THR A 408 4.40 -1.42 36.46
N ALA A 409 3.98 -1.33 35.21
CA ALA A 409 4.84 -1.25 34.03
C ALA A 409 4.11 -0.55 32.88
N ASP A 410 4.86 -0.04 31.90
CA ASP A 410 4.31 0.56 30.69
C ASP A 410 4.11 -0.49 29.59
N ILE A 411 3.01 -0.37 28.85
CA ILE A 411 2.89 -0.96 27.51
C ILE A 411 3.07 0.19 26.51
N GLY A 412 4.23 0.27 25.86
CA GLY A 412 4.50 1.22 24.80
C GLY A 412 3.72 0.88 23.53
N ALA A 413 3.20 1.88 22.83
CA ALA A 413 2.53 1.70 21.55
C ALA A 413 3.49 1.08 20.50
N ARG A 414 2.98 0.19 19.66
CA ARG A 414 3.77 -0.47 18.60
C ARG A 414 3.82 0.42 17.34
N ALA A 415 4.93 0.39 16.61
CA ALA A 415 4.98 0.97 15.27
C ALA A 415 4.06 0.19 14.32
N LEU A 416 3.09 0.86 13.70
CA LEU A 416 2.30 0.32 12.59
C LEU A 416 2.92 0.80 11.29
N ASN A 417 3.62 -0.10 10.60
CA ASN A 417 4.24 0.17 9.32
C ASN A 417 3.17 0.09 8.23
N LEU A 418 2.67 1.25 7.80
CA LEU A 418 1.79 1.31 6.65
C LEU A 418 2.60 1.03 5.38
N SER A 419 2.18 0.01 4.66
CA SER A 419 2.58 -0.22 3.27
C SER A 419 1.51 0.35 2.35
N GLY A 420 1.86 0.69 1.12
CA GLY A 420 0.88 1.16 0.17
C GLY A 420 1.34 1.09 -1.26
N VAL A 421 0.38 1.10 -2.17
CA VAL A 421 0.61 1.24 -3.61
C VAL A 421 -0.29 2.36 -4.11
N ALA A 422 0.31 3.34 -4.77
CA ALA A 422 -0.43 4.36 -5.49
C ALA A 422 -0.86 3.80 -6.85
N GLY A 423 -2.14 3.90 -7.17
CA GLY A 423 -2.70 3.43 -8.44
C GLY A 423 -2.39 4.40 -9.57
N ASN A 424 -1.98 3.86 -10.73
CA ASN A 424 -1.98 4.61 -11.99
C ASN A 424 -3.41 5.09 -12.29
N LYS A 425 -3.54 6.26 -12.94
CA LYS A 425 -4.83 6.79 -13.40
C LYS A 425 -4.76 7.29 -14.84
N VAL A 426 -5.90 7.30 -15.51
CA VAL A 426 -6.10 8.14 -16.70
C VAL A 426 -6.29 9.58 -16.23
N TYR A 427 -5.83 10.54 -17.03
CA TYR A 427 -6.02 11.96 -16.78
C TYR A 427 -7.51 12.32 -16.62
N ASP A 428 -7.87 12.95 -15.50
CA ASP A 428 -9.24 13.34 -15.15
C ASP A 428 -9.38 14.82 -14.74
N GLY A 429 -8.31 15.61 -14.94
CA GLY A 429 -8.24 17.02 -14.53
C GLY A 429 -7.91 17.25 -13.04
N THR A 430 -7.74 16.20 -12.22
CA THR A 430 -7.53 16.31 -10.77
C THR A 430 -6.20 15.71 -10.28
N THR A 431 -5.69 16.22 -9.16
CA THR A 431 -4.47 15.73 -8.49
C THR A 431 -4.68 14.49 -7.62
N GLY A 432 -5.92 14.01 -7.43
CA GLY A 432 -6.21 12.86 -6.57
C GLY A 432 -5.62 11.57 -7.12
N ALA A 433 -4.89 10.82 -6.28
CA ALA A 433 -4.36 9.50 -6.60
C ALA A 433 -5.20 8.41 -5.91
N GLN A 434 -5.34 7.26 -6.58
CA GLN A 434 -5.89 6.07 -5.93
C GLN A 434 -4.84 5.49 -4.98
N LEU A 435 -5.26 5.08 -3.78
CA LEU A 435 -4.38 4.57 -2.74
C LEU A 435 -4.94 3.26 -2.19
N SER A 436 -4.13 2.20 -2.26
CA SER A 436 -4.34 0.99 -1.46
C SER A 436 -3.33 1.01 -0.31
N LEU A 437 -3.82 0.86 0.92
CA LEU A 437 -2.99 0.74 2.13
C LEU A 437 -3.09 -0.69 2.68
N GLY A 438 -1.96 -1.23 3.12
CA GLY A 438 -1.85 -2.40 3.97
C GLY A 438 -1.03 -2.06 5.23
N ASP A 439 -1.06 -2.92 6.24
CA ASP A 439 -0.34 -2.70 7.49
C ASP A 439 0.16 -4.01 8.13
N ASP A 440 1.06 -3.90 9.10
CA ASP A 440 1.68 -5.02 9.80
C ASP A 440 1.08 -5.29 11.20
N ARG A 441 -0.21 -4.96 11.39
CA ARG A 441 -0.91 -5.07 12.69
C ARG A 441 -0.77 -6.46 13.34
N VAL A 442 -0.91 -6.51 14.67
CA VAL A 442 -1.13 -7.79 15.36
C VAL A 442 -2.45 -8.40 14.87
N ALA A 443 -2.42 -9.70 14.55
CA ALA A 443 -3.57 -10.39 14.00
C ALA A 443 -4.77 -10.35 14.95
N GLY A 444 -5.93 -9.95 14.43
CA GLY A 444 -7.18 -9.79 15.19
C GLY A 444 -7.47 -8.36 15.67
N ASP A 445 -6.53 -7.42 15.54
CA ASP A 445 -6.76 -6.02 15.96
C ASP A 445 -7.67 -5.24 15.00
N SER A 446 -8.57 -4.46 15.60
CA SER A 446 -9.53 -3.61 14.90
C SER A 446 -8.95 -2.22 14.65
N LEU A 447 -8.32 -2.07 13.47
CA LEU A 447 -7.75 -0.83 12.96
C LEU A 447 -8.28 -0.49 11.57
N ILE A 448 -8.49 0.80 11.31
CA ILE A 448 -8.76 1.38 9.99
C ILE A 448 -7.74 2.51 9.78
N ALA A 449 -6.77 2.26 8.91
CA ALA A 449 -5.83 3.27 8.43
C ALA A 449 -6.43 4.00 7.22
N SER A 450 -6.30 5.33 7.19
CA SER A 450 -6.78 6.17 6.10
C SER A 450 -5.79 7.31 5.83
N ALA A 451 -5.65 7.70 4.56
CA ALA A 451 -4.83 8.81 4.12
C ALA A 451 -5.38 9.34 2.79
N VAL A 452 -5.14 10.62 2.50
CA VAL A 452 -5.41 11.24 1.20
C VAL A 452 -4.11 11.22 0.39
N ALA A 453 -4.15 10.59 -0.78
CA ALA A 453 -3.02 10.53 -1.72
C ALA A 453 -3.20 11.55 -2.86
N THR A 454 -2.16 12.32 -3.15
CA THR A 454 -2.16 13.31 -4.24
C THR A 454 -0.87 13.31 -5.04
N PHE A 455 -0.99 13.53 -6.35
CA PHE A 455 0.10 13.96 -7.21
C PHE A 455 0.42 15.43 -6.97
N ALA A 456 1.66 15.84 -7.24
CA ALA A 456 2.08 17.25 -7.15
C ALA A 456 1.31 18.17 -8.12
N ASP A 457 0.90 17.64 -9.27
CA ASP A 457 0.15 18.34 -10.32
C ASP A 457 -0.73 17.35 -11.11
N LYS A 458 -1.74 17.87 -11.83
CA LYS A 458 -2.71 17.06 -12.59
C LYS A 458 -2.13 16.40 -13.85
N ASN A 459 -0.98 16.85 -14.35
CA ASN A 459 -0.56 16.58 -15.72
C ASN A 459 0.00 15.17 -15.90
N VAL A 460 -0.15 14.66 -17.12
CA VAL A 460 0.39 13.37 -17.57
C VAL A 460 1.89 13.24 -17.27
N GLY A 461 2.29 12.04 -16.86
CA GLY A 461 3.68 11.72 -16.57
C GLY A 461 3.83 10.31 -16.01
N THR A 462 4.98 9.70 -16.29
CA THR A 462 5.37 8.40 -15.73
C THR A 462 6.04 8.58 -14.37
N ALA A 463 5.83 7.62 -13.47
CA ALA A 463 6.51 7.55 -12.16
C ALA A 463 6.48 8.88 -11.36
N LYS A 464 5.35 9.60 -11.39
CA LYS A 464 5.14 10.81 -10.58
C LYS A 464 5.08 10.42 -9.10
N ALA A 465 5.72 11.22 -8.26
CA ALA A 465 5.64 11.08 -6.81
C ALA A 465 4.21 11.33 -6.30
N VAL A 466 3.76 10.48 -5.38
CA VAL A 466 2.46 10.57 -4.73
C VAL A 466 2.67 10.83 -3.23
N GLN A 467 2.17 11.97 -2.77
CA GLN A 467 2.30 12.41 -1.39
C GLN A 467 1.07 11.97 -0.58
N LEU A 468 1.30 11.55 0.67
CA LEU A 468 0.23 11.24 1.62
C LEU A 468 0.00 12.42 2.57
N SER A 469 -1.26 12.71 2.86
CA SER A 469 -1.70 13.74 3.80
C SER A 469 -2.96 13.31 4.55
N GLY A 470 -3.31 14.03 5.62
CA GLY A 470 -4.54 13.76 6.40
C GLY A 470 -4.60 12.35 7.00
N VAL A 471 -3.44 11.79 7.37
CA VAL A 471 -3.36 10.39 7.80
C VAL A 471 -4.00 10.21 9.17
N ALA A 472 -4.94 9.26 9.26
CA ALA A 472 -5.65 8.93 10.49
C ALA A 472 -5.75 7.41 10.68
N LEU A 473 -5.54 6.97 11.92
CA LEU A 473 -5.77 5.60 12.38
C LEU A 473 -6.95 5.61 13.34
N THR A 474 -7.99 4.82 13.04
CA THR A 474 -9.19 4.68 13.86
C THR A 474 -9.49 3.20 14.14
N GLY A 475 -10.49 2.91 14.97
CA GLY A 475 -10.79 1.55 15.43
C GLY A 475 -10.46 1.35 16.92
N ALA A 476 -10.95 0.25 17.50
CA ALA A 476 -10.89 0.01 18.94
C ALA A 476 -9.45 -0.15 19.47
N ASP A 477 -8.54 -0.67 18.64
CA ASP A 477 -7.13 -0.90 19.02
C ASP A 477 -6.20 0.27 18.60
N ALA A 478 -6.72 1.36 18.03
CA ALA A 478 -5.89 2.42 17.43
C ALA A 478 -4.91 3.08 18.41
N GLY A 479 -5.30 3.25 19.68
CA GLY A 479 -4.43 3.77 20.74
C GLY A 479 -3.25 2.87 21.11
N ASN A 480 -3.20 1.63 20.59
CA ASN A 480 -2.11 0.69 20.82
C ASN A 480 -0.94 0.88 19.84
N TYR A 481 -1.07 1.78 18.87
CA TYR A 481 -0.12 1.96 17.77
C TYR A 481 0.25 3.43 17.53
N PHE A 482 1.40 3.64 16.89
CA PHE A 482 1.73 4.89 16.21
C PHE A 482 2.05 4.61 14.73
N ILE A 483 1.71 5.55 13.84
CA ILE A 483 1.80 5.34 12.39
C ILE A 483 3.23 5.60 11.90
N VAL A 484 3.76 4.68 11.09
CA VAL A 484 4.92 4.90 10.22
C VAL A 484 4.43 4.88 8.77
N LEU A 485 4.74 5.94 8.02
CA LEU A 485 4.24 6.13 6.65
C LEU A 485 5.12 5.40 5.61
N PRO A 486 4.53 4.90 4.50
CA PRO A 486 5.30 4.44 3.36
C PRO A 486 6.00 5.63 2.70
N THR A 487 7.20 5.40 2.16
CA THR A 487 7.96 6.39 1.39
C THR A 487 8.14 5.92 -0.05
N GLY A 488 8.36 6.86 -0.98
CA GLY A 488 8.63 6.52 -2.37
C GLY A 488 7.43 5.96 -3.16
N LEU A 489 6.20 6.36 -2.82
CA LEU A 489 5.02 6.02 -3.63
C LEU A 489 5.11 6.70 -5.00
N LEU A 490 5.11 5.90 -6.06
CA LEU A 490 5.14 6.35 -7.45
C LEU A 490 3.93 5.80 -8.19
N ALA A 491 3.28 6.65 -9.00
CA ALA A 491 2.24 6.25 -9.94
C ALA A 491 2.31 7.09 -11.21
N SER A 492 1.67 6.63 -12.28
CA SER A 492 1.65 7.32 -13.57
C SER A 492 0.26 7.87 -13.86
N ILE A 493 0.21 9.08 -14.44
CA ILE A 493 -0.98 9.65 -15.06
C ILE A 493 -0.84 9.44 -16.57
N THR A 494 -1.69 8.62 -17.17
CA THR A 494 -1.72 8.38 -18.63
C THR A 494 -2.68 9.35 -19.32
N PRO A 495 -2.45 9.74 -20.59
CA PRO A 495 -3.35 10.64 -21.31
C PRO A 495 -4.79 10.15 -21.38
N ALA A 496 -5.73 11.09 -21.40
CA ALA A 496 -7.11 10.81 -21.74
C ALA A 496 -7.31 10.81 -23.27
N SER A 497 -8.21 9.96 -23.77
CA SER A 497 -8.59 9.94 -25.18
C SER A 497 -9.51 11.12 -25.53
N LEU A 498 -9.21 11.78 -26.64
CA LEU A 498 -10.08 12.72 -27.34
C LEU A 498 -10.47 12.14 -28.71
N THR A 499 -11.71 12.39 -29.10
CA THR A 499 -12.21 12.04 -30.44
C THR A 499 -12.21 13.27 -31.35
N LEU A 500 -11.91 13.07 -32.64
CA LEU A 500 -12.03 14.13 -33.64
C LEU A 500 -13.51 14.42 -33.90
N SER A 501 -13.93 15.67 -33.73
CA SER A 501 -15.30 16.13 -33.88
C SER A 501 -15.40 17.34 -34.80
N GLY A 502 -16.62 17.68 -35.25
CA GLY A 502 -16.84 18.90 -36.05
C GLY A 502 -16.02 18.98 -37.34
N LEU A 503 -15.59 17.83 -37.90
CA LEU A 503 -14.77 17.79 -39.11
C LEU A 503 -15.54 18.42 -40.26
N ASN A 504 -15.03 19.56 -40.74
CA ASN A 504 -15.59 20.34 -41.82
C ASN A 504 -14.57 20.45 -42.96
N ALA A 505 -15.07 20.45 -44.19
CA ALA A 505 -14.32 20.83 -45.37
C ALA A 505 -15.00 22.06 -45.99
N ALA A 506 -14.20 23.07 -46.34
CA ALA A 506 -14.71 24.26 -47.00
C ALA A 506 -14.98 23.98 -48.48
N GLY A 507 -16.09 24.51 -49.00
CA GLY A 507 -16.34 24.55 -50.43
C GLY A 507 -15.35 25.48 -51.14
N LYS A 508 -15.10 25.22 -52.43
CA LYS A 508 -14.19 26.01 -53.28
C LYS A 508 -14.80 26.27 -54.66
N VAL A 509 -14.27 27.24 -55.37
CA VAL A 509 -14.44 27.34 -56.83
C VAL A 509 -13.39 26.44 -57.49
N TYR A 510 -13.71 25.89 -58.67
CA TYR A 510 -12.77 25.07 -59.45
C TYR A 510 -11.47 25.84 -59.75
N ASP A 511 -10.34 25.28 -59.33
CA ASP A 511 -8.98 25.82 -59.50
C ASP A 511 -8.01 24.79 -60.14
N GLY A 512 -8.55 23.67 -60.64
CA GLY A 512 -7.76 22.55 -61.19
C GLY A 512 -7.13 21.59 -60.17
N THR A 513 -7.20 21.88 -58.86
CA THR A 513 -6.56 21.06 -57.81
C THR A 513 -7.57 20.32 -56.93
N THR A 514 -7.16 19.17 -56.39
CA THR A 514 -7.95 18.44 -55.38
C THR A 514 -7.81 19.00 -53.96
N SER A 515 -6.95 20.01 -53.73
CA SER A 515 -6.69 20.53 -52.38
C SER A 515 -7.96 21.12 -51.74
N ALA A 516 -8.19 20.80 -50.46
CA ALA A 516 -9.31 21.24 -49.65
C ALA A 516 -8.86 21.82 -48.30
N THR A 517 -9.36 22.99 -47.95
CA THR A 517 -9.23 23.54 -46.60
C THR A 517 -10.15 22.77 -45.65
N VAL A 518 -9.59 22.25 -44.56
CA VAL A 518 -10.31 21.46 -43.56
C VAL A 518 -10.09 22.01 -42.16
N SER A 519 -11.08 21.83 -41.30
CA SER A 519 -11.01 22.19 -39.87
C SER A 519 -11.73 21.14 -39.03
N ALA A 520 -11.34 20.99 -37.77
CA ALA A 520 -11.98 20.10 -36.82
C ALA A 520 -11.82 20.64 -35.39
N SER A 521 -12.57 20.06 -34.45
CA SER A 521 -12.46 20.28 -33.01
C SER A 521 -12.19 18.94 -32.30
N ALA A 522 -11.79 18.98 -31.04
CA ALA A 522 -11.71 17.78 -30.21
C ALA A 522 -12.94 17.69 -29.31
N ASN A 523 -13.46 16.47 -29.12
CA ASN A 523 -14.51 16.16 -28.15
C ASN A 523 -13.93 15.31 -27.00
N GLY A 524 -14.39 15.57 -25.77
CA GLY A 524 -13.89 14.93 -24.54
C GLY A 524 -12.91 15.78 -23.70
N VAL A 525 -12.67 17.05 -24.07
CA VAL A 525 -11.84 17.97 -23.26
C VAL A 525 -12.53 18.21 -21.91
N LEU A 526 -11.75 18.18 -20.82
CA LEU A 526 -12.27 18.19 -19.45
C LEU A 526 -12.21 19.61 -18.86
N GLY A 527 -13.31 20.04 -18.23
CA GLY A 527 -13.36 21.28 -17.46
C GLY A 527 -13.04 22.53 -18.30
N GLN A 528 -11.95 23.21 -17.94
CA GLN A 528 -11.45 24.42 -18.61
C GLN A 528 -10.07 24.22 -19.26
N ASP A 529 -9.68 22.97 -19.53
CA ASP A 529 -8.39 22.65 -20.13
C ASP A 529 -8.25 23.28 -21.53
N LEU A 530 -7.11 23.92 -21.79
CA LEU A 530 -6.86 24.65 -23.02
C LEU A 530 -6.29 23.71 -24.09
N VAL A 531 -7.20 23.01 -24.78
CA VAL A 531 -6.90 22.10 -25.89
C VAL A 531 -7.61 22.55 -27.18
N SER A 532 -6.86 22.56 -28.28
CA SER A 532 -7.31 22.91 -29.63
C SER A 532 -6.82 21.86 -30.63
N VAL A 533 -7.51 21.73 -31.76
CA VAL A 533 -7.08 20.90 -32.89
C VAL A 533 -6.48 21.81 -33.96
N VAL A 534 -5.26 21.49 -34.40
CA VAL A 534 -4.50 22.26 -35.39
C VAL A 534 -3.89 21.35 -36.46
N GLY A 535 -3.47 21.96 -37.57
CA GLY A 535 -3.05 21.22 -38.75
C GLY A 535 -4.26 20.70 -39.53
N GLY A 536 -4.15 19.49 -40.06
CA GLY A 536 -5.10 18.97 -41.04
C GLY A 536 -4.77 19.41 -42.47
N SER A 537 -4.87 18.46 -43.39
CA SER A 537 -4.83 18.67 -44.84
C SER A 537 -5.95 17.85 -45.47
N GLY A 538 -6.72 18.45 -46.36
CA GLY A 538 -7.83 17.81 -47.06
C GLY A 538 -7.55 17.63 -48.55
N SER A 539 -8.05 16.55 -49.13
CA SER A 539 -8.17 16.39 -50.58
C SER A 539 -9.59 15.96 -50.94
N PHE A 540 -10.20 16.66 -51.90
CA PHE A 540 -11.34 16.15 -52.66
C PHE A 540 -10.95 14.84 -53.37
N ALA A 541 -11.92 13.95 -53.58
CA ALA A 541 -11.72 12.68 -54.30
C ALA A 541 -11.25 12.88 -55.75
N ASP A 542 -11.68 13.97 -56.40
CA ASP A 542 -11.27 14.40 -57.72
C ASP A 542 -11.46 15.92 -57.89
N LYS A 543 -10.87 16.52 -58.92
CA LYS A 543 -10.91 17.98 -59.15
C LYS A 543 -12.23 18.53 -59.69
N ASN A 544 -13.12 17.67 -60.23
CA ASN A 544 -14.24 18.11 -61.06
C ASN A 544 -15.32 18.85 -60.25
N ALA A 545 -15.96 19.85 -60.84
CA ALA A 545 -17.07 20.56 -60.22
C ALA A 545 -18.22 19.61 -59.83
N GLY A 546 -18.88 19.90 -58.70
CA GLY A 546 -19.96 19.08 -58.15
C GLY A 546 -20.26 19.39 -56.69
N ALA A 547 -21.49 19.11 -56.26
CA ALA A 547 -21.93 19.25 -54.87
C ALA A 547 -21.66 17.95 -54.08
N GLY A 548 -21.48 18.06 -52.75
CA GLY A 548 -21.39 16.91 -51.85
C GLY A 548 -20.20 15.97 -52.12
N LYS A 549 -19.12 16.48 -52.72
CA LYS A 549 -17.92 15.69 -53.03
C LYS A 549 -17.23 15.27 -51.74
N LEU A 550 -16.79 14.01 -51.69
CA LEU A 550 -16.00 13.46 -50.59
C LEU A 550 -14.67 14.20 -50.47
N VAL A 551 -14.34 14.62 -49.25
CA VAL A 551 -13.03 15.16 -48.86
C VAL A 551 -12.43 14.25 -47.80
N THR A 552 -11.27 13.67 -48.09
CA THR A 552 -10.46 12.92 -47.12
C THR A 552 -9.52 13.89 -46.41
N ALA A 553 -9.60 13.94 -45.09
CA ALA A 553 -8.79 14.81 -44.24
C ALA A 553 -7.83 14.00 -43.37
N SER A 554 -6.60 14.46 -43.18
CA SER A 554 -5.59 13.81 -42.32
C SER A 554 -4.57 14.81 -41.78
N GLY A 555 -3.80 14.43 -40.76
CA GLY A 555 -2.72 15.25 -40.18
C GLY A 555 -3.19 16.25 -39.11
N PHE A 556 -4.34 16.02 -38.48
CA PHE A 556 -4.77 16.77 -37.29
C PHE A 556 -3.94 16.36 -36.07
N ARG A 557 -3.63 17.34 -35.20
CA ARG A 557 -2.95 17.14 -33.92
C ARG A 557 -3.52 18.08 -32.86
N LEU A 558 -3.29 17.75 -31.59
CA LEU A 558 -3.64 18.60 -30.45
C LEU A 558 -2.59 19.71 -30.26
N ALA A 559 -3.03 20.88 -29.81
CA ALA A 559 -2.18 22.00 -29.38
C ALA A 559 -2.88 22.82 -28.29
N GLY A 560 -2.11 23.58 -27.51
CA GLY A 560 -2.57 24.29 -26.32
C GLY A 560 -1.81 23.86 -25.07
N ALA A 561 -2.04 24.52 -23.93
CA ALA A 561 -1.26 24.31 -22.71
C ALA A 561 -1.47 22.91 -22.12
N ASP A 562 -2.72 22.41 -22.15
CA ASP A 562 -3.08 21.11 -21.59
C ASP A 562 -3.01 19.97 -22.63
N ALA A 563 -2.60 20.23 -23.87
CA ALA A 563 -2.64 19.25 -24.96
C ALA A 563 -1.79 17.99 -24.69
N GLY A 564 -0.72 18.10 -23.90
CA GLY A 564 0.10 16.95 -23.46
C GLY A 564 -0.62 15.98 -22.51
N ASN A 565 -1.77 16.38 -21.95
CA ASN A 565 -2.59 15.54 -21.07
C ASN A 565 -3.55 14.60 -21.84
N TYR A 566 -3.53 14.67 -23.17
CA TYR A 566 -4.49 14.00 -24.04
C TYR A 566 -3.81 13.30 -25.22
N THR A 567 -4.50 12.27 -25.73
CA THR A 567 -4.22 11.66 -27.04
C THR A 567 -5.43 11.82 -27.95
N LEU A 568 -5.19 12.07 -29.24
CA LEU A 568 -6.26 12.13 -30.24
C LEU A 568 -6.36 10.77 -30.93
N GLU A 569 -7.50 10.08 -30.79
CA GLU A 569 -7.67 8.70 -31.27
C GLU A 569 -7.57 8.59 -32.80
N THR A 570 -8.05 9.60 -33.52
CA THR A 570 -8.01 9.66 -34.99
C THR A 570 -7.50 11.01 -35.47
N THR A 571 -6.44 11.00 -36.27
CA THR A 571 -5.81 12.22 -36.83
C THR A 571 -6.38 12.60 -38.20
N GLY A 572 -7.54 12.05 -38.58
CA GLY A 572 -8.15 12.18 -39.90
C GLY A 572 -9.56 11.58 -39.98
N GLY A 573 -10.22 11.79 -41.11
CA GLY A 573 -11.59 11.34 -41.37
C GLY A 573 -12.10 11.81 -42.74
N THR A 574 -13.41 11.74 -42.95
CA THR A 574 -14.06 12.17 -44.20
C THR A 574 -15.14 13.22 -43.95
N ALA A 575 -15.16 14.25 -44.78
CA ALA A 575 -16.22 15.25 -44.84
C ALA A 575 -16.79 15.35 -46.27
N GLN A 576 -17.80 16.20 -46.47
CA GLN A 576 -18.30 16.56 -47.78
C GLN A 576 -18.21 18.08 -48.00
N ALA A 577 -17.84 18.49 -49.21
CA ALA A 577 -17.83 19.88 -49.64
C ALA A 577 -18.16 19.98 -51.13
N SER A 578 -18.46 21.18 -51.61
CA SER A 578 -18.79 21.42 -53.01
C SER A 578 -17.62 22.10 -53.75
N ILE A 579 -17.34 21.65 -54.97
CA ILE A 579 -16.53 22.41 -55.94
C ILE A 579 -17.51 23.11 -56.89
N ALA A 580 -17.66 24.42 -56.76
CA ALA A 580 -18.47 25.22 -57.67
C ALA A 580 -17.75 25.43 -59.02
N GLN A 581 -18.53 25.51 -60.10
CA GLN A 581 -18.01 25.88 -61.42
C GLN A 581 -17.38 27.27 -61.39
N LYS A 582 -16.27 27.45 -62.10
CA LYS A 582 -15.72 28.79 -62.36
C LYS A 582 -16.65 29.52 -63.32
N GLN A 583 -17.15 30.69 -62.93
CA GLN A 583 -18.20 31.40 -63.67
C GLN A 583 -17.75 31.87 -65.06
N LEU A 584 -16.48 32.28 -65.16
CA LEU A 584 -15.84 32.69 -66.40
C LEU A 584 -14.39 32.22 -66.39
N SER A 585 -13.90 31.64 -67.48
CA SER A 585 -12.46 31.57 -67.74
C SER A 585 -12.12 32.45 -68.93
N THR A 586 -11.05 33.23 -68.78
CA THR A 586 -10.56 34.18 -69.78
C THR A 586 -9.26 33.69 -70.39
N TRP A 587 -9.13 33.92 -71.70
CA TRP A 587 -7.93 33.54 -72.44
C TRP A 587 -6.80 34.55 -72.27
N VAL A 588 -5.64 34.05 -71.90
CA VAL A 588 -4.39 34.80 -71.70
C VAL A 588 -3.29 34.38 -72.70
N GLY A 589 -3.56 33.37 -73.53
CA GLY A 589 -2.62 32.84 -74.53
C GLY A 589 -2.25 33.83 -75.64
N SER A 590 -0.99 33.81 -76.06
CA SER A 590 -0.44 34.74 -77.04
C SER A 590 -0.75 34.34 -78.50
N GLY A 591 -1.97 34.62 -78.97
CA GLY A 591 -2.36 34.43 -80.37
C GLY A 591 -2.98 33.06 -80.65
N ASN A 592 -2.58 32.41 -81.75
CA ASN A 592 -3.05 31.06 -82.09
C ASN A 592 -2.61 30.08 -81.00
N GLY A 593 -3.55 29.43 -80.31
CA GLY A 593 -3.25 28.50 -79.23
C GLY A 593 -4.26 27.37 -79.11
N LEU A 594 -3.86 26.33 -78.38
CA LEU A 594 -4.68 25.15 -78.12
C LEU A 594 -5.59 25.39 -76.91
N TRP A 595 -6.88 25.09 -77.08
CA TRP A 595 -7.87 25.15 -76.00
C TRP A 595 -7.47 24.30 -74.78
N SER A 596 -6.90 23.12 -75.02
CA SER A 596 -6.54 22.15 -73.98
C SER A 596 -5.28 22.50 -73.18
N ASP A 597 -4.59 23.59 -73.50
CA ASP A 597 -3.37 24.01 -72.80
C ASP A 597 -3.69 25.01 -71.69
N ALA A 598 -3.41 24.59 -70.45
CA ALA A 598 -3.64 25.38 -69.24
C ALA A 598 -2.91 26.73 -69.24
N ALA A 599 -1.75 26.85 -69.90
CA ALA A 599 -1.01 28.10 -69.97
C ALA A 599 -1.77 29.22 -70.71
N ASN A 600 -2.77 28.86 -71.54
CA ASN A 600 -3.59 29.82 -72.27
C ASN A 600 -4.82 30.33 -71.49
N TRP A 601 -5.08 29.81 -70.28
CA TRP A 601 -6.25 30.17 -69.47
C TRP A 601 -5.87 30.80 -68.12
N ASP A 602 -6.68 31.76 -67.69
CA ASP A 602 -6.47 32.49 -66.43
C ASP A 602 -6.49 31.56 -65.20
N GLY A 603 -5.38 31.56 -64.47
CA GLY A 603 -5.16 30.68 -63.32
C GLY A 603 -4.97 29.20 -63.68
N GLY A 604 -4.68 28.86 -64.95
CA GLY A 604 -4.50 27.47 -65.40
C GLY A 604 -5.79 26.69 -65.59
N VAL A 605 -6.96 27.35 -65.50
CA VAL A 605 -8.26 26.68 -65.53
C VAL A 605 -8.71 26.43 -66.97
N VAL A 606 -8.27 25.31 -67.55
CA VAL A 606 -8.79 24.82 -68.84
C VAL A 606 -10.30 24.54 -68.71
N PRO A 607 -11.16 25.06 -69.60
CA PRO A 607 -12.55 24.63 -69.71
C PRO A 607 -12.59 23.21 -70.28
N GLU A 608 -12.94 22.24 -69.44
CA GLU A 608 -12.97 20.80 -69.75
C GLU A 608 -14.20 20.18 -69.04
N GLY A 609 -15.09 19.52 -69.78
CA GLY A 609 -16.37 19.07 -69.23
C GLY A 609 -17.28 20.25 -68.85
N ALA A 610 -17.75 20.25 -67.61
CA ALA A 610 -18.63 21.27 -67.04
C ALA A 610 -18.00 21.91 -65.79
N ASN A 611 -16.69 22.19 -65.82
CA ASN A 611 -15.94 22.84 -64.74
C ASN A 611 -15.99 24.38 -64.78
N VAL A 612 -16.23 24.94 -65.97
CA VAL A 612 -16.35 26.37 -66.27
C VAL A 612 -17.72 26.61 -66.90
N LEU A 613 -18.41 27.68 -66.48
CA LEU A 613 -19.75 27.99 -67.00
C LEU A 613 -19.70 28.76 -68.33
N ALA A 614 -18.78 29.70 -68.49
CA ALA A 614 -18.62 30.49 -69.70
C ALA A 614 -17.15 30.78 -70.01
N VAL A 615 -16.84 31.08 -71.27
CA VAL A 615 -15.49 31.50 -71.68
C VAL A 615 -15.50 32.82 -72.44
N ASP A 616 -14.45 33.59 -72.26
CA ASP A 616 -14.18 34.81 -73.04
C ASP A 616 -12.74 34.80 -73.54
N PHE A 617 -12.61 34.77 -74.87
CA PHE A 617 -11.33 34.90 -75.56
C PHE A 617 -11.36 36.02 -76.61
N THR A 618 -12.14 37.07 -76.36
CA THR A 618 -12.09 38.34 -77.11
C THR A 618 -10.70 38.98 -77.09
N ASN A 619 -9.92 38.77 -76.03
CA ASN A 619 -8.52 39.21 -75.94
C ASN A 619 -7.52 38.34 -76.73
N SER A 620 -7.94 37.20 -77.29
CA SER A 620 -7.04 36.38 -78.12
C SER A 620 -6.61 37.16 -79.38
N LYS A 621 -5.31 37.14 -79.67
CA LYS A 621 -4.73 37.77 -80.87
C LYS A 621 -4.73 36.86 -82.11
N GLY A 622 -5.37 35.70 -82.04
CA GLY A 622 -5.40 34.69 -83.09
C GLY A 622 -6.51 33.65 -82.88
N ILE A 623 -6.59 32.67 -83.78
CA ILE A 623 -7.66 31.68 -83.77
C ILE A 623 -7.40 30.66 -82.66
N VAL A 624 -8.38 30.47 -81.77
CA VAL A 624 -8.30 29.42 -80.74
C VAL A 624 -8.66 28.08 -81.37
N THR A 625 -7.80 27.07 -81.17
CA THR A 625 -8.01 25.72 -81.73
C THR A 625 -8.59 24.78 -80.69
N TYR A 626 -9.84 24.37 -80.90
CA TYR A 626 -10.51 23.31 -80.14
C TYR A 626 -10.29 21.98 -80.87
N SER A 627 -9.49 21.10 -80.27
CA SER A 627 -9.12 19.80 -80.84
C SER A 627 -9.74 18.64 -80.04
N ALA A 628 -9.54 17.41 -80.50
CA ALA A 628 -9.95 16.22 -79.76
C ALA A 628 -9.37 16.16 -78.32
N ALA A 629 -8.23 16.80 -78.06
CA ALA A 629 -7.63 16.89 -76.73
C ALA A 629 -8.40 17.78 -75.74
N ALA A 630 -9.29 18.66 -76.22
CA ALA A 630 -10.21 19.41 -75.37
C ALA A 630 -11.43 18.56 -74.91
N GLY A 631 -11.61 17.38 -75.50
CA GLY A 631 -12.65 16.42 -75.11
C GLY A 631 -14.07 16.95 -75.30
N ASN A 632 -14.93 16.64 -74.32
CA ASN A 632 -16.30 17.12 -74.25
C ASN A 632 -16.34 18.35 -73.34
N THR A 633 -16.79 19.50 -73.83
CA THR A 633 -16.95 20.72 -73.03
C THR A 633 -18.34 21.28 -73.21
N THR A 634 -19.00 21.63 -72.11
CA THR A 634 -20.32 22.27 -72.09
C THR A 634 -20.19 23.65 -71.47
N LEU A 635 -20.58 24.67 -72.23
CA LEU A 635 -20.56 26.05 -71.81
C LEU A 635 -21.94 26.67 -72.00
N LYS A 636 -22.32 27.54 -71.09
CA LYS A 636 -23.46 28.43 -71.24
C LYS A 636 -23.22 29.45 -72.36
N ASN A 637 -22.09 30.15 -72.31
CA ASN A 637 -21.73 31.21 -73.26
C ASN A 637 -20.26 31.12 -73.69
N LEU A 638 -19.99 31.47 -74.95
CA LEU A 638 -18.66 31.62 -75.52
C LEU A 638 -18.57 32.94 -76.29
N ASN A 639 -17.60 33.77 -75.95
CA ASN A 639 -17.30 35.03 -76.65
C ASN A 639 -15.90 35.02 -77.27
N SER A 640 -15.79 35.46 -78.53
CA SER A 640 -14.53 35.66 -79.25
C SER A 640 -14.60 36.87 -80.18
N ALA A 641 -13.45 37.50 -80.42
CA ALA A 641 -13.25 38.57 -81.40
C ALA A 641 -12.27 38.19 -82.53
N THR A 642 -11.69 36.99 -82.48
CA THR A 642 -10.66 36.51 -83.43
C THR A 642 -10.96 35.12 -84.01
N GLY A 643 -11.90 34.39 -83.42
CA GLY A 643 -12.48 33.18 -84.01
C GLY A 643 -12.08 31.86 -83.34
N LEU A 644 -12.81 30.81 -83.72
CA LEU A 644 -12.70 29.45 -83.18
C LEU A 644 -12.55 28.44 -84.33
N LEU A 645 -11.51 27.61 -84.26
CA LEU A 645 -11.29 26.48 -85.16
C LEU A 645 -11.57 25.16 -84.42
N LEU A 646 -12.63 24.45 -84.81
CA LEU A 646 -12.98 23.13 -84.32
C LEU A 646 -12.33 22.06 -85.23
N THR A 647 -11.34 21.32 -84.72
CA THR A 647 -10.70 20.19 -85.42
C THR A 647 -11.10 18.83 -84.87
N GLY A 648 -11.72 18.77 -83.69
CA GLY A 648 -12.15 17.53 -83.04
C GLY A 648 -12.90 17.79 -81.73
N GLY A 649 -13.21 16.72 -81.00
CA GLY A 649 -13.92 16.79 -79.72
C GLY A 649 -15.41 17.14 -79.87
N SER A 650 -16.06 17.46 -78.75
CA SER A 650 -17.46 17.86 -78.69
C SER A 650 -17.64 19.12 -77.85
N LEU A 651 -18.04 20.21 -78.47
CA LEU A 651 -18.34 21.48 -77.79
C LEU A 651 -19.85 21.68 -77.77
N THR A 652 -20.43 21.91 -76.59
CA THR A 652 -21.84 22.28 -76.41
C THR A 652 -21.94 23.73 -75.98
N LEU A 653 -22.73 24.53 -76.69
CA LEU A 653 -22.98 25.95 -76.39
C LEU A 653 -24.45 26.17 -76.05
N GLY A 654 -24.68 26.70 -74.85
CA GLY A 654 -25.97 26.89 -74.21
C GLY A 654 -26.37 25.71 -73.33
N GLU A 655 -26.87 26.04 -72.14
CA GLU A 655 -27.66 25.15 -71.29
C GLU A 655 -29.17 25.38 -71.55
N SER A 656 -29.52 26.53 -72.13
CA SER A 656 -30.86 26.97 -72.51
C SER A 656 -30.87 27.70 -73.86
N ALA A 657 -32.03 27.75 -74.52
CA ALA A 657 -32.25 28.49 -75.76
C ALA A 657 -32.03 30.01 -75.64
N LEU A 658 -32.09 30.55 -74.42
CA LEU A 658 -31.82 31.95 -74.12
C LEU A 658 -30.33 32.31 -74.08
N ASP A 659 -29.46 31.30 -73.99
CA ASP A 659 -28.02 31.53 -73.93
C ASP A 659 -27.49 32.00 -75.29
N ARG A 660 -26.45 32.83 -75.27
CA ARG A 660 -25.92 33.50 -76.45
C ARG A 660 -24.41 33.41 -76.51
N SER A 661 -23.90 32.87 -77.61
CA SER A 661 -22.48 32.86 -77.94
C SER A 661 -22.21 33.75 -79.16
N VAL A 662 -21.05 34.39 -79.18
CA VAL A 662 -20.65 35.35 -80.24
C VAL A 662 -19.23 35.07 -80.68
N LEU A 663 -19.07 34.76 -81.97
CA LEU A 663 -17.79 34.54 -82.65
C LEU A 663 -17.58 35.66 -83.68
N GLY A 664 -17.14 36.81 -83.19
CA GLY A 664 -16.83 37.97 -84.03
C GLY A 664 -15.45 37.89 -84.69
N GLY A 665 -15.23 38.77 -85.67
CA GLY A 665 -13.94 38.96 -86.32
C GLY A 665 -13.74 38.14 -87.60
N LEU A 666 -12.64 38.44 -88.30
CA LEU A 666 -12.43 37.99 -89.69
C LEU A 666 -12.34 36.47 -89.89
N ALA A 667 -11.97 35.69 -88.88
CA ALA A 667 -11.95 34.23 -88.97
C ALA A 667 -13.29 33.58 -88.60
N GLY A 668 -14.04 34.15 -87.64
CA GLY A 668 -15.34 33.65 -87.19
C GLY A 668 -15.30 32.22 -86.64
N LEU A 669 -16.17 31.36 -87.16
CA LEU A 669 -16.22 29.93 -86.82
C LEU A 669 -15.72 29.07 -88.00
N GLU A 670 -14.77 28.18 -87.75
CA GLU A 670 -14.35 27.14 -88.68
C GLU A 670 -14.53 25.75 -88.06
N ILE A 671 -15.23 24.84 -88.75
CA ILE A 671 -15.44 23.44 -88.31
C ILE A 671 -14.84 22.49 -89.37
N ASN A 672 -13.70 21.90 -89.04
CA ASN A 672 -13.03 20.90 -89.88
C ASN A 672 -13.12 19.48 -89.28
N GLY A 673 -13.56 19.34 -88.02
CA GLY A 673 -13.82 18.06 -87.38
C GLY A 673 -14.60 18.22 -86.07
N GLY A 674 -14.93 17.09 -85.43
CA GLY A 674 -15.68 17.08 -84.18
C GLY A 674 -17.16 17.41 -84.31
N SER A 675 -17.77 17.79 -83.18
CA SER A 675 -19.19 18.16 -83.08
C SER A 675 -19.34 19.49 -82.34
N LEU A 676 -20.10 20.41 -82.91
CA LEU A 676 -20.62 21.60 -82.22
C LEU A 676 -22.13 21.41 -82.00
N LEU A 677 -22.54 21.33 -80.74
CA LEU A 677 -23.94 21.24 -80.33
C LEU A 677 -24.41 22.61 -79.83
N LEU A 678 -25.37 23.23 -80.51
CA LEU A 678 -26.01 24.46 -80.10
C LEU A 678 -27.34 24.15 -79.42
N ASN A 679 -27.46 24.47 -78.13
CA ASN A 679 -28.74 24.58 -77.46
C ASN A 679 -29.19 26.05 -77.37
N GLY A 680 -28.23 26.97 -77.21
CA GLY A 680 -28.43 28.42 -77.28
C GLY A 680 -28.31 28.98 -78.69
N SER A 681 -28.32 30.32 -78.81
CA SER A 681 -28.11 31.00 -80.09
C SER A 681 -26.63 31.36 -80.30
N LEU A 682 -26.07 31.02 -81.46
CA LEU A 682 -24.74 31.41 -81.89
C LEU A 682 -24.81 32.46 -83.00
N SER A 683 -24.06 33.56 -82.85
CA SER A 683 -23.80 34.53 -83.91
C SER A 683 -22.34 34.43 -84.34
N ALA A 684 -22.08 34.30 -85.64
CA ALA A 684 -20.73 34.31 -86.21
C ALA A 684 -20.65 35.28 -87.40
N ASP A 685 -19.59 36.07 -87.49
CA ASP A 685 -19.39 36.95 -88.65
C ASP A 685 -19.08 36.13 -89.91
N ARG A 686 -18.14 35.20 -89.77
CA ARG A 686 -17.76 34.21 -90.77
C ARG A 686 -18.09 32.80 -90.28
N TYR A 687 -18.57 31.94 -91.18
CA TYR A 687 -18.73 30.51 -90.97
C TYR A 687 -18.04 29.73 -92.09
N ALA A 688 -17.15 28.82 -91.71
CA ALA A 688 -16.49 27.88 -92.60
C ALA A 688 -16.71 26.45 -92.09
N GLN A 689 -16.99 25.50 -92.98
CA GLN A 689 -17.08 24.08 -92.62
C GLN A 689 -16.42 23.20 -93.70
N GLY A 690 -15.31 22.56 -93.32
CA GLY A 690 -14.61 21.52 -94.06
C GLY A 690 -14.86 20.11 -93.53
N GLY A 691 -15.61 19.96 -92.44
CA GLY A 691 -15.93 18.67 -91.84
C GLY A 691 -16.82 18.77 -90.61
N GLY A 692 -16.82 17.71 -89.80
CA GLY A 692 -17.58 17.66 -88.54
C GLY A 692 -19.10 17.83 -88.69
N VAL A 693 -19.77 18.06 -87.57
CA VAL A 693 -21.22 18.29 -87.51
C VAL A 693 -21.52 19.52 -86.65
N LEU A 694 -22.34 20.42 -87.19
CA LEU A 694 -23.07 21.41 -86.39
C LEU A 694 -24.49 20.89 -86.16
N SER A 695 -24.96 20.85 -84.92
CA SER A 695 -26.30 20.34 -84.61
C SER A 695 -26.93 20.98 -83.37
N GLY A 696 -28.18 20.65 -83.07
CA GLY A 696 -28.84 20.97 -81.80
C GLY A 696 -30.12 21.80 -81.92
N ASN A 697 -30.69 22.19 -80.78
CA ASN A 697 -31.97 22.89 -80.72
C ASN A 697 -31.86 24.41 -80.93
N GLY A 698 -30.64 24.93 -80.92
CA GLY A 698 -30.31 26.33 -80.99
C GLY A 698 -30.41 26.96 -82.38
N ASN A 699 -30.08 28.25 -82.44
CA ASN A 699 -30.07 29.04 -83.66
C ASN A 699 -28.63 29.32 -84.11
N LEU A 700 -28.39 29.36 -85.43
CA LEU A 700 -27.16 29.91 -86.01
C LEU A 700 -27.50 31.12 -86.88
N LEU A 701 -26.84 32.25 -86.57
CA LEU A 701 -26.78 33.44 -87.42
C LEU A 701 -25.36 33.58 -87.99
N VAL A 702 -25.24 33.61 -89.31
CA VAL A 702 -24.01 33.95 -90.04
C VAL A 702 -24.20 35.29 -90.71
N ALA A 703 -23.43 36.31 -90.30
CA ALA A 703 -23.73 37.71 -90.60
C ALA A 703 -23.05 38.26 -91.86
N ASN A 704 -21.89 37.73 -92.27
CA ASN A 704 -21.09 38.33 -93.35
C ASN A 704 -20.57 37.33 -94.39
N SER A 705 -20.06 36.16 -93.98
CA SER A 705 -19.45 35.20 -94.93
C SER A 705 -19.74 33.74 -94.58
N PHE A 706 -20.18 32.95 -95.56
CA PHE A 706 -20.46 31.52 -95.39
C PHE A 706 -19.72 30.68 -96.44
N ASN A 707 -19.16 29.55 -96.02
CA ASN A 707 -18.58 28.54 -96.90
C ASN A 707 -18.70 27.13 -96.28
N GLN A 708 -19.45 26.22 -96.90
CA GLN A 708 -19.55 24.82 -96.48
C GLN A 708 -19.10 23.92 -97.63
N THR A 709 -17.89 23.36 -97.51
CA THR A 709 -17.30 22.45 -98.50
C THR A 709 -17.58 20.97 -98.17
N ALA A 710 -17.77 20.65 -96.90
CA ALA A 710 -18.18 19.33 -96.41
C ALA A 710 -18.84 19.44 -95.02
N GLY A 711 -19.12 18.30 -94.38
CA GLY A 711 -19.82 18.23 -93.10
C GLY A 711 -21.34 18.41 -93.24
N ALA A 712 -22.01 18.60 -92.10
CA ALA A 712 -23.45 18.81 -92.05
C ALA A 712 -23.85 19.87 -91.01
N ILE A 713 -24.92 20.60 -91.30
CA ILE A 713 -25.65 21.47 -90.35
C ILE A 713 -27.02 20.83 -90.10
N ARG A 714 -27.37 20.57 -88.83
CA ARG A 714 -28.58 19.85 -88.41
C ARG A 714 -29.21 20.48 -87.17
N LEU A 715 -29.83 21.65 -87.35
CA LEU A 715 -30.49 22.40 -86.29
C LEU A 715 -31.98 22.06 -86.21
N ALA A 716 -32.58 22.17 -85.03
CA ALA A 716 -34.04 22.25 -84.89
C ALA A 716 -34.54 23.70 -84.84
N GLY A 717 -33.67 24.66 -84.49
CA GLY A 717 -33.94 26.09 -84.53
C GLY A 717 -33.76 26.72 -85.92
N GLN A 718 -33.53 28.03 -85.94
CA GLN A 718 -33.33 28.83 -87.15
C GLN A 718 -31.87 28.79 -87.63
N LEU A 719 -31.69 28.66 -88.94
CA LEU A 719 -30.44 28.94 -89.64
C LEU A 719 -30.63 30.18 -90.52
N ALA A 720 -29.93 31.26 -90.20
CA ALA A 720 -29.92 32.49 -90.98
C ALA A 720 -28.51 32.77 -91.51
N ILE A 721 -28.34 32.79 -92.83
CA ILE A 721 -27.06 32.98 -93.50
C ILE A 721 -27.13 34.22 -94.40
N THR A 722 -26.21 35.16 -94.17
CA THR A 722 -25.93 36.28 -95.07
C THR A 722 -24.53 36.14 -95.65
N GLN A 723 -24.44 36.06 -96.98
CA GLN A 723 -23.23 36.22 -97.76
C GLN A 723 -23.22 37.65 -98.31
N ALA A 724 -22.33 38.49 -97.79
CA ALA A 724 -22.23 39.89 -98.21
C ALA A 724 -21.58 40.03 -99.60
N ALA A 725 -20.60 39.17 -99.90
CA ALA A 725 -19.80 39.21 -101.13
C ALA A 725 -19.77 37.84 -101.82
N GLY A 726 -20.11 37.82 -103.11
CA GLY A 726 -20.06 36.62 -103.95
C GLY A 726 -21.20 35.63 -103.71
N ASP A 727 -21.03 34.40 -104.21
CA ASP A 727 -22.06 33.36 -104.17
C ASP A 727 -22.17 32.71 -102.79
N LEU A 728 -23.40 32.37 -102.39
CA LEU A 728 -23.70 31.53 -101.25
C LEU A 728 -23.83 30.09 -101.75
N ARG A 729 -22.83 29.25 -101.46
CA ARG A 729 -22.89 27.80 -101.67
C ARG A 729 -22.92 27.04 -100.35
N PHE A 730 -23.71 25.98 -100.30
CA PHE A 730 -23.81 25.08 -99.16
C PHE A 730 -23.91 23.60 -99.58
N ALA A 731 -23.46 22.71 -98.71
CA ALA A 731 -23.54 21.27 -98.89
C ALA A 731 -24.81 20.70 -98.23
N SER A 732 -24.70 20.02 -97.09
CA SER A 732 -25.86 19.47 -96.37
C SER A 732 -26.33 20.41 -95.27
N VAL A 733 -27.58 20.88 -95.42
CA VAL A 733 -28.22 21.82 -94.50
C VAL A 733 -29.60 21.29 -94.11
N ALA A 734 -29.84 21.18 -92.80
CA ALA A 734 -31.15 20.92 -92.21
C ALA A 734 -31.40 21.89 -91.04
N ALA A 735 -32.50 22.63 -91.09
CA ALA A 735 -33.02 23.47 -90.01
C ALA A 735 -34.55 23.55 -90.10
N ASN A 736 -35.27 23.96 -89.06
CA ASN A 736 -36.72 24.15 -89.19
C ASN A 736 -37.03 25.37 -90.08
N ASP A 737 -36.36 26.49 -89.79
CA ASP A 737 -36.44 27.73 -90.57
C ASP A 737 -35.07 28.05 -91.17
N VAL A 738 -35.00 28.13 -92.50
CA VAL A 738 -33.79 28.50 -93.25
C VAL A 738 -33.99 29.84 -93.94
N LYS A 739 -33.07 30.78 -93.70
CA LYS A 739 -32.98 32.06 -94.41
C LYS A 739 -31.62 32.16 -95.09
N LEU A 740 -31.62 32.29 -96.41
CA LEU A 740 -30.43 32.42 -97.24
C LEU A 740 -30.45 33.80 -97.92
N SER A 741 -29.38 34.57 -97.79
CA SER A 741 -29.22 35.88 -98.42
C SER A 741 -27.86 36.01 -99.07
N ALA A 742 -27.81 36.17 -100.40
CA ALA A 742 -26.61 36.46 -101.17
C ALA A 742 -26.72 37.87 -101.76
N LEU A 743 -26.15 38.86 -101.06
CA LEU A 743 -26.40 40.28 -101.37
C LEU A 743 -25.86 40.72 -102.75
N THR A 744 -24.83 40.04 -103.24
CA THR A 744 -24.09 40.44 -104.46
C THR A 744 -23.72 39.27 -105.38
N GLY A 745 -24.37 38.12 -105.22
CA GLY A 745 -24.12 36.91 -106.00
C GLY A 745 -25.36 36.00 -106.10
N ALA A 746 -25.14 34.75 -106.44
CA ALA A 746 -26.17 33.71 -106.54
C ALA A 746 -26.25 32.84 -105.26
N ILE A 747 -27.39 32.19 -105.05
CA ILE A 747 -27.54 31.07 -104.11
C ILE A 747 -27.48 29.76 -104.92
N GLY A 748 -26.55 28.88 -104.55
CA GLY A 748 -26.42 27.55 -105.12
C GLY A 748 -26.21 26.49 -104.03
N GLN A 749 -26.31 25.23 -104.41
CA GLN A 749 -26.13 24.11 -103.49
C GLN A 749 -25.37 22.95 -104.12
N ASP A 750 -24.59 22.27 -103.29
CA ASP A 750 -23.82 21.07 -103.60
C ASP A 750 -24.44 19.82 -102.93
N GLY A 751 -25.24 20.00 -101.88
CA GLY A 751 -25.96 18.92 -101.18
C GLY A 751 -27.47 19.17 -101.05
N ALA A 752 -28.09 18.39 -100.16
CA ALA A 752 -29.52 18.44 -99.92
C ALA A 752 -29.90 19.46 -98.83
N LEU A 753 -30.94 20.24 -99.11
CA LEU A 753 -31.55 21.20 -98.19
C LEU A 753 -32.84 20.64 -97.57
N ARG A 754 -32.95 20.62 -96.24
CA ARG A 754 -34.18 20.22 -95.53
C ARG A 754 -34.68 21.36 -94.65
N ALA A 755 -35.92 21.81 -94.88
CA ALA A 755 -36.51 22.93 -94.16
C ALA A 755 -38.04 22.83 -94.04
N GLY A 756 -38.58 23.22 -92.89
CA GLY A 756 -40.02 23.53 -92.79
C GLY A 756 -40.35 24.78 -93.60
N SER A 757 -39.54 25.83 -93.43
CA SER A 757 -39.66 27.10 -94.14
C SER A 757 -38.33 27.53 -94.75
N LEU A 758 -38.34 27.92 -96.03
CA LEU A 758 -37.20 28.45 -96.75
C LEU A 758 -37.49 29.85 -97.32
N VAL A 759 -36.69 30.82 -96.92
CA VAL A 759 -36.64 32.16 -97.53
C VAL A 759 -35.28 32.35 -98.20
N ALA A 760 -35.25 32.59 -99.50
CA ALA A 760 -34.02 32.79 -100.27
C ALA A 760 -34.00 34.14 -100.99
N GLN A 761 -32.93 34.92 -100.84
CA GLN A 761 -32.77 36.22 -101.49
C GLN A 761 -31.41 36.29 -102.17
N ALA A 762 -31.37 36.62 -103.47
CA ALA A 762 -30.13 36.70 -104.23
C ALA A 762 -30.12 37.89 -105.21
N ARG A 763 -28.94 38.18 -105.77
CA ARG A 763 -28.81 39.08 -106.91
C ARG A 763 -28.82 38.32 -108.23
N ASP A 764 -27.98 37.29 -108.35
CA ASP A 764 -27.60 36.72 -109.65
C ASP A 764 -28.19 35.33 -109.93
N GLY A 765 -29.06 34.83 -109.06
CA GLY A 765 -29.84 33.60 -109.25
C GLY A 765 -30.04 32.79 -107.96
N ILE A 766 -31.02 31.91 -107.94
CA ILE A 766 -31.28 30.94 -106.86
C ILE A 766 -31.46 29.57 -107.53
N VAL A 767 -30.51 28.65 -107.35
CA VAL A 767 -30.53 27.33 -108.02
C VAL A 767 -30.40 26.21 -107.00
N LEU A 768 -31.54 25.61 -106.65
CA LEU A 768 -31.71 24.58 -105.63
C LEU A 768 -32.08 23.24 -106.28
N GLY A 769 -31.21 22.72 -107.15
CA GLY A 769 -31.51 21.59 -108.04
C GLY A 769 -31.28 20.16 -107.49
N ASN A 770 -30.96 19.98 -106.21
CA ASN A 770 -30.65 18.65 -105.65
C ASN A 770 -31.94 17.89 -105.33
N ALA A 771 -32.11 16.67 -105.88
CA ALA A 771 -33.29 15.84 -105.66
C ALA A 771 -33.56 15.49 -104.19
N GLY A 772 -32.53 15.51 -103.33
CA GLY A 772 -32.65 15.26 -101.89
C GLY A 772 -33.26 16.41 -101.07
N ASN A 773 -33.61 17.53 -101.71
CA ASN A 773 -34.27 18.66 -101.08
C ASN A 773 -35.64 18.26 -100.51
N GLN A 774 -35.96 18.76 -99.31
CA GLN A 774 -37.24 18.57 -98.63
C GLN A 774 -37.66 19.87 -97.95
N VAL A 775 -38.41 20.69 -98.68
CA VAL A 775 -38.93 21.99 -98.26
C VAL A 775 -40.45 21.96 -98.27
N SER A 776 -41.09 22.44 -97.20
CA SER A 776 -42.57 22.53 -97.12
C SER A 776 -43.11 23.90 -97.55
N SER A 777 -42.37 24.99 -97.31
CA SER A 777 -42.70 26.35 -97.73
C SER A 777 -41.49 27.06 -98.35
N PHE A 778 -41.68 27.67 -99.52
CA PHE A 778 -40.60 28.37 -100.26
C PHE A 778 -41.02 29.78 -100.69
N THR A 779 -40.25 30.79 -100.29
CA THR A 779 -40.35 32.18 -100.76
C THR A 779 -39.01 32.62 -101.28
N ALA A 780 -38.96 33.26 -102.45
CA ALA A 780 -37.69 33.62 -103.08
C ALA A 780 -37.74 34.92 -103.89
N SER A 781 -36.67 35.71 -103.80
CA SER A 781 -36.48 36.89 -104.64
C SER A 781 -35.07 36.90 -105.26
N ASN A 782 -35.02 37.12 -106.57
CA ASN A 782 -33.80 37.41 -107.30
C ASN A 782 -33.93 38.78 -107.99
N SER A 783 -32.93 39.65 -107.85
CA SER A 783 -33.04 41.04 -108.35
C SER A 783 -32.49 41.28 -109.77
N ALA A 784 -31.61 40.41 -110.28
CA ALA A 784 -31.10 40.50 -111.65
C ALA A 784 -31.68 39.41 -112.58
N ALA A 785 -31.05 39.21 -113.75
CA ALA A 785 -31.49 38.28 -114.80
C ALA A 785 -31.37 36.79 -114.44
N GLY A 786 -30.80 36.45 -113.28
CA GLY A 786 -30.78 35.08 -112.76
C GLY A 786 -32.18 34.53 -112.48
N GLY A 787 -32.33 33.21 -112.65
CA GLY A 787 -33.57 32.49 -112.39
C GLY A 787 -33.76 32.06 -110.93
N ILE A 788 -34.95 31.56 -110.62
CA ILE A 788 -35.25 30.79 -109.40
C ILE A 788 -35.56 29.36 -109.82
N ALA A 789 -34.75 28.39 -109.40
CA ALA A 789 -34.96 26.98 -109.65
C ALA A 789 -35.01 26.21 -108.33
N LEU A 790 -36.00 25.33 -108.16
CA LEU A 790 -36.10 24.41 -107.02
C LEU A 790 -36.58 23.05 -107.50
N ASN A 791 -35.74 22.02 -107.31
CA ASN A 791 -36.16 20.63 -107.33
C ASN A 791 -36.44 20.22 -105.88
N ASN A 792 -37.59 19.61 -105.60
CA ASN A 792 -38.02 19.30 -104.24
C ASN A 792 -38.73 17.93 -104.14
N THR A 793 -38.49 17.19 -103.06
CA THR A 793 -39.15 15.91 -102.80
C THR A 793 -40.12 16.05 -101.63
N SER A 794 -41.42 16.18 -101.93
CA SER A 794 -42.49 16.25 -100.92
C SER A 794 -43.52 15.12 -101.05
N ALA A 795 -43.11 13.85 -101.00
CA ALA A 795 -44.05 12.73 -100.99
C ALA A 795 -44.61 12.44 -99.58
N PRO A 796 -45.95 12.45 -99.31
CA PRO A 796 -47.08 12.92 -100.11
C PRO A 796 -47.63 14.28 -99.60
N GLY A 797 -46.76 15.27 -99.38
CA GLY A 797 -47.10 16.63 -98.97
C GLY A 797 -47.18 17.64 -100.12
N THR A 798 -47.67 18.84 -99.80
CA THR A 798 -47.76 19.98 -100.73
C THR A 798 -46.66 20.99 -100.42
N LEU A 799 -45.85 21.34 -101.42
CA LEU A 799 -44.95 22.49 -101.37
C LEU A 799 -45.78 23.77 -101.54
N THR A 800 -45.78 24.63 -100.52
CA THR A 800 -46.41 25.95 -100.61
C THR A 800 -45.39 26.96 -101.11
N LEU A 801 -45.68 27.60 -102.25
CA LEU A 801 -44.89 28.70 -102.78
C LEU A 801 -45.51 30.02 -102.30
N GLY A 802 -44.71 30.83 -101.62
CA GLY A 802 -45.08 32.19 -101.22
C GLY A 802 -44.98 33.15 -102.41
N THR A 803 -44.22 34.23 -102.23
CA THR A 803 -43.90 35.14 -103.33
C THR A 803 -42.59 34.70 -104.00
N LEU A 804 -42.62 34.46 -105.31
CA LEU A 804 -41.44 34.18 -106.14
C LEU A 804 -41.26 35.33 -107.15
N VAL A 805 -40.11 36.01 -107.14
CA VAL A 805 -39.83 37.12 -108.07
C VAL A 805 -38.41 37.04 -108.62
N THR A 806 -38.23 37.18 -109.94
CA THR A 806 -36.90 37.37 -110.58
C THR A 806 -36.80 38.75 -111.23
N GLY A 807 -35.59 39.23 -111.54
CA GLY A 807 -35.40 40.49 -112.26
C GLY A 807 -35.73 40.38 -113.75
N ALA A 808 -35.35 39.24 -114.38
CA ALA A 808 -35.78 38.83 -115.72
C ALA A 808 -35.58 37.32 -116.00
N GLY A 809 -35.22 36.52 -114.99
CA GLY A 809 -34.84 35.12 -115.16
C GLY A 809 -35.99 34.13 -115.04
N ASN A 810 -35.80 32.91 -115.54
CA ASN A 810 -36.83 31.87 -115.46
C ASN A 810 -37.12 31.44 -114.02
N ILE A 811 -38.37 31.10 -113.73
CA ILE A 811 -38.80 30.47 -112.48
C ILE A 811 -39.20 29.03 -112.79
N ALA A 812 -38.47 28.06 -112.26
CA ALA A 812 -38.66 26.63 -112.53
C ALA A 812 -38.79 25.85 -111.22
N ILE A 813 -39.99 25.38 -110.91
CA ILE A 813 -40.28 24.56 -109.73
C ILE A 813 -40.61 23.14 -110.19
N ASP A 814 -39.88 22.15 -109.71
CA ASP A 814 -40.16 20.74 -109.88
C ASP A 814 -40.33 20.09 -108.50
N ASN A 815 -41.48 19.46 -108.26
CA ASN A 815 -41.81 18.93 -106.95
C ASN A 815 -42.47 17.54 -107.03
N THR A 816 -41.92 16.57 -106.29
CA THR A 816 -42.46 15.19 -106.34
C THR A 816 -43.81 14.99 -105.63
N GLY A 817 -44.39 16.04 -105.05
CA GLY A 817 -45.70 16.04 -104.37
C GLY A 817 -46.65 17.04 -105.01
N GLY A 818 -47.53 17.66 -104.20
CA GLY A 818 -48.39 18.77 -104.67
C GLY A 818 -47.68 20.12 -104.69
N VAL A 819 -48.13 21.07 -105.49
CA VAL A 819 -47.65 22.46 -105.44
C VAL A 819 -48.81 23.42 -105.27
N ALA A 820 -48.79 24.24 -104.21
CA ALA A 820 -49.71 25.35 -104.01
C ALA A 820 -48.98 26.67 -104.33
N ALA A 821 -49.25 27.25 -105.51
CA ALA A 821 -48.62 28.46 -106.00
C ALA A 821 -49.35 29.74 -105.55
N GLY A 822 -48.63 30.58 -104.82
CA GLY A 822 -49.00 31.97 -104.53
C GLY A 822 -48.69 32.91 -105.69
N ASN A 823 -47.98 34.02 -105.41
CA ASN A 823 -47.64 35.02 -106.42
C ASN A 823 -46.28 34.71 -107.05
N ILE A 824 -46.24 34.61 -108.38
CA ILE A 824 -45.03 34.32 -109.15
C ILE A 824 -44.88 35.40 -110.22
N ASN A 825 -43.75 36.11 -110.25
CA ASN A 825 -43.46 37.09 -111.29
C ASN A 825 -42.02 36.93 -111.83
N ALA A 826 -41.91 36.44 -113.05
CA ALA A 826 -40.62 36.25 -113.72
C ALA A 826 -40.08 37.51 -114.44
N ASN A 827 -40.83 38.64 -114.45
CA ASN A 827 -40.46 39.92 -115.09
C ASN A 827 -39.85 39.78 -116.51
N GLY A 828 -40.42 38.91 -117.35
CA GLY A 828 -39.92 38.62 -118.70
C GLY A 828 -39.10 37.33 -118.84
N GLY A 829 -38.93 36.55 -117.76
CA GLY A 829 -38.53 35.16 -117.81
C GLY A 829 -39.72 34.19 -117.99
N ASN A 830 -39.45 32.92 -118.24
CA ASN A 830 -40.47 31.87 -118.30
C ASN A 830 -40.81 31.34 -116.90
N VAL A 831 -42.06 30.93 -116.68
CA VAL A 831 -42.50 30.22 -115.48
C VAL A 831 -42.80 28.76 -115.84
N SER A 832 -42.22 27.81 -115.11
CA SER A 832 -42.57 26.40 -115.16
C SER A 832 -42.81 25.88 -113.74
N VAL A 833 -43.94 25.22 -113.53
CA VAL A 833 -44.27 24.51 -112.29
C VAL A 833 -44.67 23.09 -112.63
N THR A 834 -43.91 22.12 -112.15
CA THR A 834 -44.14 20.69 -112.37
C THR A 834 -44.38 19.97 -111.04
N ALA A 835 -45.40 19.12 -110.98
CA ALA A 835 -45.80 18.40 -109.77
C ALA A 835 -46.31 16.98 -110.05
N HIS A 836 -46.12 16.03 -109.12
CA HIS A 836 -46.73 14.69 -109.24
C HIS A 836 -48.16 14.61 -108.66
N SER A 837 -48.46 15.41 -107.63
CA SER A 837 -49.81 15.66 -107.12
C SER A 837 -50.21 17.10 -107.45
N PRO A 838 -51.45 17.57 -107.23
CA PRO A 838 -51.97 18.71 -108.01
C PRO A 838 -51.12 19.99 -107.99
N VAL A 839 -51.08 20.67 -109.14
CA VAL A 839 -50.66 22.08 -109.20
C VAL A 839 -51.90 22.93 -108.96
N THR A 840 -51.98 23.53 -107.78
CA THR A 840 -53.01 24.50 -107.42
C THR A 840 -52.44 25.91 -107.48
N VAL A 841 -53.04 26.81 -108.25
CA VAL A 841 -52.68 28.24 -108.28
C VAL A 841 -53.78 29.03 -107.58
N ASN A 842 -53.40 29.88 -106.62
CA ASN A 842 -54.32 30.77 -105.90
C ASN A 842 -53.89 32.26 -105.98
N GLY A 843 -52.80 32.56 -106.68
CA GLY A 843 -52.26 33.92 -106.82
C GLY A 843 -52.14 34.37 -108.28
N LYS A 844 -51.30 35.38 -108.48
CA LYS A 844 -50.95 35.89 -109.81
C LYS A 844 -49.65 35.27 -110.31
N ILE A 845 -49.67 34.69 -111.50
CA ILE A 845 -48.47 34.21 -112.22
C ILE A 845 -48.24 35.07 -113.47
N THR A 846 -47.06 35.65 -113.60
CA THR A 846 -46.63 36.44 -114.77
C THR A 846 -45.27 36.01 -115.31
N GLY A 847 -45.17 35.91 -116.63
CA GLY A 847 -43.93 35.54 -117.34
C GLY A 847 -44.04 35.70 -118.85
N ASN A 848 -43.00 35.28 -119.58
CA ASN A 848 -43.05 35.15 -121.04
C ASN A 848 -43.91 33.95 -121.43
N ASP A 849 -43.46 32.75 -121.08
CA ASP A 849 -44.28 31.53 -121.14
C ASP A 849 -44.69 31.10 -119.71
N ILE A 850 -45.88 30.51 -119.55
CA ILE A 850 -46.33 29.90 -118.29
C ILE A 850 -46.70 28.44 -118.56
N ALA A 851 -45.93 27.50 -118.01
CA ALA A 851 -46.17 26.06 -118.11
C ALA A 851 -46.51 25.47 -116.73
N LEU A 852 -47.72 24.94 -116.56
CA LEU A 852 -48.20 24.28 -115.35
C LEU A 852 -48.47 22.79 -115.65
N ASN A 853 -47.62 21.91 -115.11
CA ASN A 853 -47.62 20.48 -115.38
C ASN A 853 -47.94 19.69 -114.09
N ALA A 854 -49.00 18.88 -114.09
CA ALA A 854 -49.34 17.98 -113.01
C ALA A 854 -49.46 16.53 -113.51
N SER A 855 -48.94 15.56 -112.76
CA SER A 855 -49.23 14.13 -113.03
C SER A 855 -50.64 13.73 -112.59
N THR A 856 -51.26 14.50 -111.69
CA THR A 856 -52.71 14.50 -111.46
C THR A 856 -53.31 15.79 -112.03
N ASP A 857 -53.84 16.69 -111.20
CA ASP A 857 -54.74 17.76 -111.62
C ASP A 857 -54.06 19.14 -111.67
N VAL A 858 -54.51 20.02 -112.57
CA VAL A 858 -54.17 21.45 -112.55
C VAL A 858 -55.40 22.24 -112.14
N LEU A 859 -55.36 22.87 -110.97
CA LEU A 859 -56.44 23.68 -110.40
C LEU A 859 -56.02 25.15 -110.40
N LEU A 860 -56.69 25.98 -111.19
CA LEU A 860 -56.65 27.42 -111.01
C LEU A 860 -57.81 27.79 -110.10
N GLY A 861 -57.53 28.27 -108.88
CA GLY A 861 -58.55 28.67 -107.91
C GLY A 861 -59.30 29.94 -108.32
N ASP A 862 -60.35 30.28 -107.59
CA ASP A 862 -61.18 31.44 -107.90
C ASP A 862 -60.37 32.75 -107.85
N GLY A 863 -60.55 33.61 -108.85
CA GLY A 863 -59.79 34.86 -108.99
C GLY A 863 -58.33 34.73 -109.41
N THR A 864 -57.84 33.51 -109.71
CA THR A 864 -56.46 33.28 -110.22
C THR A 864 -56.16 34.15 -111.43
N GLN A 865 -54.93 34.68 -111.50
CA GLN A 865 -54.48 35.47 -112.64
C GLN A 865 -53.27 34.81 -113.31
N LEU A 866 -53.42 34.34 -114.56
CA LEU A 866 -52.28 33.94 -115.39
C LEU A 866 -52.11 34.98 -116.49
N ALA A 867 -50.92 35.61 -116.59
CA ALA A 867 -50.62 36.53 -117.68
C ALA A 867 -49.25 36.21 -118.31
N ALA A 868 -49.28 35.57 -119.47
CA ALA A 868 -48.09 35.25 -120.27
C ALA A 868 -47.96 36.24 -121.44
N ALA A 869 -46.74 36.73 -121.71
CA ALA A 869 -46.46 37.57 -122.88
C ALA A 869 -46.44 36.76 -124.20
N ARG A 870 -46.29 35.44 -124.10
CA ARG A 870 -46.36 34.46 -125.19
C ARG A 870 -47.32 33.34 -124.78
N ASP A 871 -46.85 32.13 -124.53
CA ASP A 871 -47.71 30.95 -124.42
C ASP A 871 -48.10 30.60 -122.97
N ILE A 872 -49.32 30.10 -122.79
CA ILE A 872 -49.76 29.39 -121.58
C ILE A 872 -49.97 27.92 -121.94
N SER A 873 -49.41 27.02 -121.13
CA SER A 873 -49.63 25.58 -121.25
C SER A 873 -50.01 24.97 -119.90
N LEU A 874 -51.14 24.28 -119.88
CA LEU A 874 -51.63 23.50 -118.75
C LEU A 874 -51.64 22.03 -119.17
N VAL A 875 -50.93 21.17 -118.44
CA VAL A 875 -50.89 19.72 -118.69
C VAL A 875 -51.23 18.99 -117.40
N ALA A 876 -52.27 18.16 -117.44
CA ALA A 876 -52.73 17.37 -116.32
C ALA A 876 -52.85 15.89 -116.73
N GLY A 877 -52.37 14.97 -115.89
CA GLY A 877 -52.69 13.54 -116.01
C GLY A 877 -54.13 13.22 -115.58
N GLY A 878 -54.71 14.05 -114.71
CA GLY A 878 -56.10 14.05 -114.28
C GLY A 878 -56.91 15.17 -114.94
N ASP A 879 -57.62 15.96 -114.13
CA ASP A 879 -58.46 17.09 -114.55
C ASP A 879 -57.68 18.39 -114.72
N ILE A 880 -58.17 19.28 -115.59
CA ILE A 880 -57.86 20.72 -115.54
C ILE A 880 -59.11 21.46 -115.11
N ARG A 881 -59.02 22.25 -114.03
CA ARG A 881 -60.13 23.06 -113.52
C ARG A 881 -59.71 24.53 -113.44
N VAL A 882 -60.51 25.39 -114.05
CA VAL A 882 -60.34 26.84 -113.99
C VAL A 882 -61.52 27.42 -113.21
N GLY A 883 -61.25 27.96 -112.03
CA GLY A 883 -62.23 28.51 -111.09
C GLY A 883 -62.90 29.80 -111.55
N GLY A 884 -63.88 30.24 -110.76
CA GLY A 884 -64.68 31.43 -111.05
C GLY A 884 -63.85 32.72 -110.99
N ASN A 885 -64.18 33.70 -111.84
CA ASN A 885 -63.42 34.94 -112.02
C ASN A 885 -61.91 34.77 -112.34
N ALA A 886 -61.41 33.58 -112.67
CA ALA A 886 -60.03 33.42 -113.09
C ALA A 886 -59.77 34.19 -114.38
N ASN A 887 -58.72 35.01 -114.40
CA ASN A 887 -58.37 35.87 -115.53
C ASN A 887 -57.09 35.37 -116.21
N ILE A 888 -57.25 34.86 -117.43
CA ILE A 888 -56.22 34.20 -118.21
C ILE A 888 -55.91 35.04 -119.45
N VAL A 889 -54.71 35.62 -119.50
CA VAL A 889 -54.23 36.45 -120.59
C VAL A 889 -53.02 35.77 -121.21
N SER A 890 -53.17 35.29 -122.44
CA SER A 890 -52.05 34.75 -123.24
C SER A 890 -51.73 35.72 -124.37
N GLY A 891 -50.47 36.10 -124.53
CA GLY A 891 -49.96 36.88 -125.66
C GLY A 891 -49.67 36.04 -126.92
N GLY A 892 -49.96 34.74 -126.86
CA GLY A 892 -49.76 33.76 -127.92
C GLY A 892 -50.82 32.66 -127.82
N ASN A 893 -50.39 31.41 -127.62
CA ASN A 893 -51.30 30.27 -127.49
C ASN A 893 -51.74 30.05 -126.03
N PHE A 894 -52.94 29.54 -125.84
CA PHE A 894 -53.31 28.82 -124.63
C PHE A 894 -53.54 27.36 -125.00
N SER A 895 -52.82 26.47 -124.33
CA SER A 895 -53.00 25.02 -124.44
C SER A 895 -53.41 24.43 -123.10
N ALA A 896 -54.41 23.56 -123.10
CA ALA A 896 -54.82 22.77 -121.95
C ALA A 896 -55.01 21.31 -122.37
N SER A 897 -54.20 20.39 -121.82
CA SER A 897 -54.32 18.95 -122.07
C SER A 897 -54.54 18.19 -120.77
N ALA A 898 -55.77 17.71 -120.56
CA ALA A 898 -56.17 16.86 -119.44
C ALA A 898 -56.19 15.39 -119.86
N GLY A 899 -55.78 14.49 -118.96
CA GLY A 899 -56.03 13.05 -119.09
C GLY A 899 -57.51 12.71 -118.90
N ALA A 900 -58.16 13.39 -117.97
CA ALA A 900 -59.59 13.30 -117.69
C ALA A 900 -60.35 14.49 -118.31
N SER A 901 -60.97 15.37 -117.51
CA SER A 901 -61.86 16.43 -117.99
C SER A 901 -61.20 17.82 -117.95
N VAL A 902 -61.76 18.76 -118.72
CA VAL A 902 -61.45 20.19 -118.59
C VAL A 902 -62.73 20.94 -118.21
N ARG A 903 -62.71 21.66 -117.08
CA ARG A 903 -63.84 22.47 -116.61
C ARG A 903 -63.45 23.95 -116.46
N PHE A 904 -64.22 24.82 -117.07
CA PHE A 904 -64.18 26.27 -116.88
C PHE A 904 -65.41 26.70 -116.09
N ALA A 905 -65.20 27.28 -114.90
CA ALA A 905 -66.27 27.57 -113.95
C ALA A 905 -66.71 29.04 -113.97
N ASP A 906 -67.96 29.26 -113.56
CA ASP A 906 -68.63 30.55 -113.35
C ASP A 906 -68.34 31.57 -114.46
N THR A 907 -67.44 32.53 -114.19
CA THR A 907 -67.13 33.74 -114.95
C THR A 907 -65.70 33.80 -115.46
N ALA A 908 -64.98 32.66 -115.53
CA ALA A 908 -63.59 32.61 -115.99
C ALA A 908 -63.41 33.31 -117.36
N SER A 909 -62.41 34.18 -117.46
CA SER A 909 -62.15 35.01 -118.64
C SER A 909 -60.82 34.68 -119.31
N PHE A 910 -60.85 34.54 -120.63
CA PHE A 910 -59.69 34.26 -121.48
C PHE A 910 -59.53 35.38 -122.50
N THR A 911 -58.31 35.91 -122.63
CA THR A 911 -57.94 36.87 -123.66
C THR A 911 -56.79 36.30 -124.49
N LEU A 912 -57.00 36.20 -125.81
CA LEU A 912 -56.00 35.75 -126.78
C LEU A 912 -55.92 36.71 -127.99
N PRO A 913 -54.72 36.99 -128.53
CA PRO A 913 -54.54 37.85 -129.70
C PRO A 913 -54.83 37.11 -130.99
N ALA A 914 -55.16 37.84 -132.07
CA ALA A 914 -55.55 37.27 -133.37
C ALA A 914 -54.58 36.23 -133.98
N VAL A 915 -53.30 36.24 -133.61
CA VAL A 915 -52.26 35.29 -134.08
C VAL A 915 -52.12 34.03 -133.22
N GLY A 916 -52.82 33.97 -132.08
CA GLY A 916 -52.78 32.85 -131.16
C GLY A 916 -53.82 31.77 -131.44
N SER A 917 -53.83 30.77 -130.57
CA SER A 917 -54.84 29.71 -130.56
C SER A 917 -55.22 29.30 -129.14
N LEU A 918 -56.49 28.89 -128.97
CA LEU A 918 -56.99 28.21 -127.78
C LEU A 918 -57.16 26.72 -128.13
N SER A 919 -56.27 25.87 -127.62
CA SER A 919 -56.34 24.41 -127.82
C SER A 919 -56.63 23.70 -126.51
N VAL A 920 -57.77 23.03 -126.42
CA VAL A 920 -58.22 22.28 -125.24
C VAL A 920 -58.45 20.83 -125.62
N LEU A 921 -57.77 19.91 -124.94
CA LEU A 921 -57.87 18.46 -125.13
C LEU A 921 -58.24 17.77 -123.82
N ALA A 922 -59.40 17.12 -123.78
CA ALA A 922 -59.77 16.15 -122.75
C ALA A 922 -59.63 14.75 -123.35
N LYS A 923 -58.65 13.96 -122.90
CA LYS A 923 -58.33 12.67 -123.56
C LYS A 923 -59.40 11.60 -123.32
N THR A 924 -59.92 11.52 -122.09
CA THR A 924 -60.95 10.54 -121.70
C THR A 924 -62.23 11.18 -121.16
N GLY A 925 -62.16 12.41 -120.63
CA GLY A 925 -63.30 13.13 -120.05
C GLY A 925 -63.93 14.15 -121.00
N SER A 926 -64.78 15.00 -120.42
CA SER A 926 -65.52 16.04 -121.13
C SER A 926 -64.84 17.41 -121.04
N ILE A 927 -65.12 18.29 -121.99
CA ILE A 927 -64.82 19.72 -121.91
C ILE A 927 -66.12 20.43 -121.54
N THR A 928 -66.13 21.14 -120.42
CA THR A 928 -67.33 21.85 -119.90
C THR A 928 -67.02 23.30 -119.57
N GLY A 929 -67.95 24.21 -119.90
CA GLY A 929 -67.87 25.62 -119.52
C GLY A 929 -69.23 26.15 -119.06
N ASP A 930 -69.25 26.79 -117.89
CA ASP A 930 -70.47 27.44 -117.38
C ASP A 930 -70.82 28.69 -118.20
N ALA A 931 -72.09 29.10 -118.19
CA ALA A 931 -72.60 30.16 -119.08
C ALA A 931 -72.00 31.58 -118.83
N GLY A 932 -71.31 31.80 -117.72
CA GLY A 932 -70.60 33.05 -117.42
C GLY A 932 -69.18 33.12 -118.01
N VAL A 933 -68.60 32.00 -118.46
CA VAL A 933 -67.25 31.93 -119.04
C VAL A 933 -67.16 32.79 -120.29
N ARG A 934 -66.04 33.49 -120.49
CA ARG A 934 -65.83 34.40 -121.63
C ARG A 934 -64.49 34.16 -122.30
N VAL A 935 -64.50 33.80 -123.57
CA VAL A 935 -63.28 33.67 -124.39
C VAL A 935 -63.24 34.80 -125.42
N ASN A 936 -62.53 35.87 -125.10
CA ASN A 936 -62.22 36.95 -126.04
C ASN A 936 -61.06 36.49 -126.94
N ARG A 937 -61.41 35.89 -128.07
CA ARG A 937 -60.45 35.23 -128.95
C ARG A 937 -59.84 36.11 -130.04
N GLN A 938 -60.34 37.32 -130.31
CA GLN A 938 -59.85 38.20 -131.40
C GLN A 938 -59.63 37.54 -132.79
N ARG A 939 -60.39 36.48 -133.12
CA ARG A 939 -60.23 35.56 -134.29
C ARG A 939 -59.18 34.43 -134.17
N SER A 940 -58.48 34.28 -133.04
CA SER A 940 -57.68 33.11 -132.68
C SER A 940 -58.39 31.80 -133.02
N GLY A 941 -57.63 30.81 -133.49
CA GLY A 941 -58.14 29.45 -133.65
C GLY A 941 -58.65 28.91 -132.32
N VAL A 942 -59.80 28.21 -132.33
CA VAL A 942 -60.30 27.48 -131.16
C VAL A 942 -60.41 26.02 -131.56
N THR A 943 -59.78 25.15 -130.80
CA THR A 943 -59.84 23.69 -130.98
C THR A 943 -60.20 23.08 -129.64
N LEU A 944 -61.43 22.57 -129.53
CA LEU A 944 -61.89 21.80 -128.38
C LEU A 944 -62.01 20.34 -128.83
N LEU A 945 -61.26 19.45 -128.22
CA LEU A 945 -61.24 18.04 -128.59
C LEU A 945 -61.47 17.17 -127.35
N ALA A 946 -62.61 16.47 -127.33
CA ALA A 946 -62.94 15.44 -126.35
C ALA A 946 -63.29 14.14 -127.10
N PRO A 947 -62.30 13.33 -127.54
CA PRO A 947 -62.57 12.21 -128.46
C PRO A 947 -63.49 11.13 -127.87
N ASN A 948 -63.51 11.02 -126.54
CA ASN A 948 -64.27 10.02 -125.78
C ASN A 948 -65.29 10.66 -124.81
N GLY A 949 -65.54 11.97 -124.93
CA GLY A 949 -66.38 12.75 -124.01
C GLY A 949 -67.22 13.80 -124.72
N ALA A 950 -67.97 14.60 -123.96
CA ALA A 950 -68.77 15.67 -124.51
C ALA A 950 -67.99 17.00 -124.52
N VAL A 951 -68.17 17.81 -125.57
CA VAL A 951 -67.84 19.24 -125.54
C VAL A 951 -69.13 19.99 -125.24
N SER A 952 -69.30 20.44 -124.00
CA SER A 952 -70.46 21.21 -123.54
C SER A 952 -70.01 22.64 -123.22
N MET A 953 -70.13 23.50 -124.22
CA MET A 953 -69.88 24.94 -124.15
C MET A 953 -71.11 25.64 -124.70
N ALA A 954 -71.60 26.68 -124.04
CA ALA A 954 -72.60 27.56 -124.64
C ALA A 954 -71.95 28.40 -125.76
N ASP A 955 -72.61 28.55 -126.91
CA ASP A 955 -72.05 29.28 -128.07
C ASP A 955 -71.61 30.72 -127.71
N ALA A 956 -72.32 31.36 -126.78
CA ALA A 956 -72.01 32.69 -126.26
C ALA A 956 -70.66 32.82 -125.52
N ILE A 957 -69.98 31.70 -125.21
CA ILE A 957 -68.63 31.69 -124.62
C ILE A 957 -67.59 32.17 -125.65
N PHE A 958 -67.80 31.93 -126.95
CA PHE A 958 -66.83 32.22 -128.02
C PHE A 958 -67.22 33.44 -128.87
N LEU A 959 -66.89 34.63 -128.37
CA LEU A 959 -67.32 35.89 -128.97
C LEU A 959 -66.60 36.18 -130.31
N PRO A 960 -67.33 36.36 -131.44
CA PRO A 960 -66.75 36.83 -132.70
C PRO A 960 -66.57 38.36 -132.68
N ALA A 961 -65.59 38.85 -133.44
CA ALA A 961 -65.17 40.26 -133.37
C ALA A 961 -65.97 41.19 -134.30
N THR A 962 -67.00 41.88 -133.77
CA THR A 962 -67.37 43.28 -134.13
C THR A 962 -68.39 43.88 -133.13
N THR A 963 -67.95 44.88 -132.35
CA THR A 963 -68.73 45.97 -131.68
C THR A 963 -69.95 45.59 -130.80
N ILE A 964 -70.12 46.10 -129.58
CA ILE A 964 -69.78 47.45 -129.07
C ILE A 964 -69.05 47.37 -127.71
N ASP A 965 -67.92 48.08 -127.64
CA ASP A 965 -67.27 48.50 -126.39
C ASP A 965 -68.13 49.52 -125.62
N LYS A 966 -68.08 49.49 -124.29
CA LYS A 966 -68.05 50.78 -123.56
C LYS A 966 -66.69 51.40 -123.89
N PRO A 967 -66.63 52.62 -124.45
CA PRO A 967 -65.52 53.06 -125.28
C PRO A 967 -64.16 52.91 -124.58
N VAL A 968 -63.35 51.98 -125.07
CA VAL A 968 -61.92 51.95 -124.82
C VAL A 968 -61.29 52.88 -125.83
N ILE A 969 -60.92 54.07 -125.37
CA ILE A 969 -60.15 55.01 -126.17
C ILE A 969 -58.71 54.48 -126.22
N ASP A 970 -58.21 54.12 -127.40
CA ASP A 970 -56.81 53.64 -127.56
C ASP A 970 -55.81 54.74 -127.19
N ALA A 971 -54.57 54.42 -126.81
CA ALA A 971 -53.64 55.43 -126.29
C ALA A 971 -53.28 56.59 -127.26
N ALA A 972 -53.39 56.39 -128.57
CA ALA A 972 -53.17 57.45 -129.57
C ALA A 972 -54.43 58.28 -129.82
N THR A 973 -55.62 57.67 -129.76
CA THR A 973 -56.91 58.38 -129.75
C THR A 973 -57.20 59.02 -128.39
N ASN A 974 -56.63 58.52 -127.29
CA ASN A 974 -56.69 59.13 -125.97
C ASN A 974 -55.69 60.28 -125.91
N ALA A 975 -54.51 60.15 -126.53
CA ALA A 975 -53.65 61.29 -126.80
C ALA A 975 -54.33 62.31 -127.74
N ALA A 976 -55.07 61.90 -128.77
CA ALA A 976 -55.76 62.83 -129.68
C ALA A 976 -57.05 63.42 -129.10
N ILE A 977 -57.72 62.72 -128.18
CA ILE A 977 -58.87 63.24 -127.42
C ILE A 977 -58.38 64.09 -126.26
N ASP A 978 -57.29 63.75 -125.56
CA ASP A 978 -56.64 64.64 -124.60
C ASP A 978 -56.02 65.84 -125.30
N ASP A 979 -55.52 65.71 -126.54
CA ASP A 979 -55.01 66.83 -127.32
C ASP A 979 -56.15 67.67 -127.90
N ALA A 980 -57.26 67.08 -128.34
CA ALA A 980 -58.47 67.81 -128.70
C ALA A 980 -59.13 68.47 -127.48
N LEU A 981 -59.13 67.83 -126.31
CA LEU A 981 -59.65 68.38 -125.05
C LEU A 981 -58.67 69.40 -124.46
N ARG A 982 -57.38 69.30 -124.75
CA ARG A 982 -56.35 70.32 -124.50
C ARG A 982 -56.51 71.50 -125.44
N ILE A 983 -56.78 71.27 -126.72
CA ILE A 983 -57.05 72.29 -127.75
C ILE A 983 -58.41 72.97 -127.49
N ILE A 984 -59.43 72.27 -126.98
CA ILE A 984 -60.71 72.86 -126.56
C ILE A 984 -60.53 73.65 -125.25
N LYS A 985 -59.81 73.12 -124.25
CA LYS A 985 -59.41 73.84 -123.02
C LYS A 985 -58.27 74.86 -123.22
N GLN A 986 -57.74 74.98 -124.45
CA GLN A 986 -56.86 76.05 -124.92
C GLN A 986 -57.62 77.03 -125.82
N ALA A 987 -58.65 76.61 -126.56
CA ALA A 987 -59.53 77.51 -127.31
C ALA A 987 -60.36 78.38 -126.35
N ASP A 988 -60.84 77.80 -125.24
CA ASP A 988 -61.40 78.53 -124.08
C ASP A 988 -60.37 79.43 -123.35
N ARG A 989 -59.08 79.40 -123.73
CA ARG A 989 -58.00 80.18 -123.08
C ARG A 989 -57.02 80.87 -124.04
N ALA A 990 -57.33 80.92 -125.34
CA ALA A 990 -56.46 81.49 -126.37
C ALA A 990 -57.23 82.35 -127.39
N ASN A 991 -58.50 82.66 -127.11
CA ASN A 991 -59.29 83.60 -127.89
C ASN A 991 -59.91 84.73 -127.06
N ASP A 992 -59.22 85.17 -126.01
CA ASP A 992 -59.10 86.62 -125.77
C ASP A 992 -57.84 87.05 -124.96
N VAL A 993 -57.12 88.03 -125.54
CA VAL A 993 -56.28 89.11 -124.97
C VAL A 993 -55.26 88.86 -123.83
N LEU A 994 -53.98 88.83 -124.26
CA LEU A 994 -52.83 89.66 -123.83
C LEU A 994 -52.71 90.27 -122.41
N VAL A 995 -51.51 90.11 -121.82
CA VAL A 995 -50.72 91.11 -121.01
C VAL A 995 -51.25 91.41 -119.59
N SER A 996 -50.50 91.21 -118.50
CA SER A 996 -49.14 91.75 -118.25
C SER A 996 -48.28 90.98 -117.22
N THR A 997 -46.97 91.19 -117.34
CA THR A 997 -45.85 90.80 -116.44
C THR A 997 -45.40 91.96 -115.52
N PRO A 998 -44.46 91.78 -114.57
CA PRO A 998 -44.13 90.62 -113.72
C PRO A 998 -44.37 91.05 -112.24
N PRO A 999 -43.39 91.37 -111.33
CA PRO A 999 -42.12 90.74 -110.88
C PRO A 999 -42.35 89.84 -109.61
N ALA A 1000 -41.38 89.17 -108.96
CA ALA A 1000 -39.92 89.07 -109.13
C ALA A 1000 -39.35 87.69 -108.61
N LYS A 1001 -38.02 87.58 -108.64
CA LYS A 1001 -37.12 86.59 -107.96
C LYS A 1001 -36.77 87.01 -106.51
N PRO A 1002 -35.95 86.28 -105.70
CA PRO A 1002 -35.31 84.96 -105.89
C PRO A 1002 -35.31 83.97 -104.68
N ASP A 1003 -34.88 82.73 -104.96
CA ASP A 1003 -34.00 81.80 -104.22
C ASP A 1003 -34.16 81.41 -102.72
N ASP A 1004 -33.95 80.08 -102.51
CA ASP A 1004 -33.08 79.42 -101.53
C ASP A 1004 -33.57 78.77 -100.20
N LYS A 1005 -33.17 77.48 -100.09
CA LYS A 1005 -32.76 76.67 -98.90
C LYS A 1005 -33.74 75.87 -98.01
N LYS A 1006 -33.42 74.56 -97.92
CA LYS A 1006 -33.69 73.60 -96.83
C LYS A 1006 -32.94 73.98 -95.54
N LYS A 1007 -33.50 73.70 -94.34
CA LYS A 1007 -32.99 72.66 -93.40
C LYS A 1007 -33.84 72.44 -92.11
N ASP A 1008 -33.89 71.18 -91.68
CA ASP A 1008 -33.94 70.57 -90.33
C ASP A 1008 -34.74 71.13 -89.12
N SER A 1009 -35.62 70.24 -88.62
CA SER A 1009 -35.80 69.82 -87.21
C SER A 1009 -36.52 70.71 -86.16
N LYS A 1010 -37.61 70.17 -85.59
CA LYS A 1010 -37.77 69.69 -84.19
C LYS A 1010 -39.24 69.74 -83.77
N ASP A 1011 -39.80 68.60 -83.35
CA ASP A 1011 -41.09 68.55 -82.64
C ASP A 1011 -40.90 68.22 -81.15
N VAL A 1012 -41.81 68.74 -80.33
CA VAL A 1012 -41.71 68.80 -78.87
C VAL A 1012 -42.95 68.19 -78.21
N ALA A 1013 -42.74 67.69 -76.99
CA ALA A 1013 -43.67 66.97 -76.12
C ALA A 1013 -45.05 67.61 -75.87
N ASP A 1014 -45.97 66.76 -75.38
CA ASP A 1014 -47.07 67.15 -74.50
C ASP A 1014 -47.21 66.13 -73.34
N ALA A 1015 -47.92 66.50 -72.26
CA ALA A 1015 -47.88 65.83 -70.95
C ALA A 1015 -49.25 65.81 -70.22
N THR A 1016 -49.26 65.24 -69.00
CA THR A 1016 -50.36 65.28 -67.98
C THR A 1016 -51.62 64.44 -68.28
N ASP A 1017 -52.34 63.84 -67.32
CA ASP A 1017 -52.13 63.67 -65.87
C ASP A 1017 -52.79 62.38 -65.31
N LYS A 1018 -52.56 62.04 -64.03
CA LYS A 1018 -53.24 60.94 -63.27
C LYS A 1018 -54.50 61.44 -62.54
N PRO A 1019 -55.35 60.57 -61.94
CA PRO A 1019 -55.12 60.19 -60.52
C PRO A 1019 -55.60 58.77 -60.08
N THR A 1020 -55.11 58.31 -58.90
CA THR A 1020 -55.71 57.36 -57.90
C THR A 1020 -56.46 56.09 -58.37
N GLY A 1021 -56.23 54.85 -57.88
CA GLY A 1021 -55.41 54.30 -56.79
C GLY A 1021 -56.22 53.30 -55.93
N TYR A 1022 -55.69 52.09 -55.61
CA TYR A 1022 -56.18 51.16 -54.55
C TYR A 1022 -55.13 50.07 -54.21
N LYS A 1023 -55.34 49.28 -53.15
CA LYS A 1023 -54.32 48.46 -52.44
C LYS A 1023 -54.51 46.92 -52.56
N PHE A 1024 -53.38 46.20 -52.45
CA PHE A 1024 -53.08 44.92 -51.76
C PHE A 1024 -54.04 43.69 -51.75
N ASP A 1025 -53.38 42.53 -51.85
CA ASP A 1025 -53.66 41.17 -51.32
C ASP A 1025 -54.76 40.23 -51.89
N ASP A 1026 -54.28 39.33 -52.76
CA ASP A 1026 -54.31 37.85 -52.70
C ASP A 1026 -55.50 37.10 -52.07
N ALA A 1027 -56.17 36.25 -52.89
CA ALA A 1027 -56.58 34.90 -52.49
C ALA A 1027 -56.97 33.98 -53.69
N ALA A 1028 -56.12 32.97 -53.93
CA ALA A 1028 -56.48 31.57 -54.23
C ALA A 1028 -57.47 31.15 -55.36
N LYS A 1029 -56.91 30.32 -56.26
CA LYS A 1029 -57.39 28.97 -56.73
C LYS A 1029 -58.21 28.78 -58.02
N LYS A 1030 -57.64 27.87 -58.84
CA LYS A 1030 -58.22 26.89 -59.79
C LYS A 1030 -58.63 27.36 -61.20
N MET A 1031 -57.66 27.23 -62.12
CA MET A 1031 -57.92 26.93 -63.54
C MET A 1031 -58.22 25.43 -63.74
N TYR A 1032 -59.09 25.11 -64.70
CA TYR A 1032 -59.05 23.87 -65.50
C TYR A 1032 -59.88 24.06 -66.79
N CYS A 1033 -59.34 23.55 -67.91
CA CYS A 1033 -59.99 23.35 -69.22
C CYS A 1033 -60.42 24.62 -70.00
N ASN A 1034 -60.36 24.64 -71.34
CA ASN A 1034 -60.05 23.57 -72.31
C ASN A 1034 -59.14 24.12 -73.43
#